data_AF-A0A5J9T1B4-F1
#
_entry.id   AF-A0A5J9T1B4-F1
#
_cell.length_a   1.000
_cell.length_b   1.000
_cell.length_c   1.000
_cell.angle_alpha   90.00
_cell.angle_beta   90.00
_cell.angle_gamma   90.00
#
_symmetry.space_group_name_H-M   'P 1'
#
loop_
_entity.id
_entity.type
_entity.pdbx_description
1 polymer ?
#
loop_
_entity_poly.entity_id
_entity_poly.type
_entity_poly.pdbx_seq_one_letter_code
_entity_poly.pdbx_strand_id
1 'polypeptide(L)'
;MRETRWAALLLLLAISAAGAAGRKEKDGEKVCDKGWECSGSRFCCNETISDYFKADQFEELFANRNDAQLAHAADFWDYQSFISAAALFEPRGFGTTGGKEMGMKEVAAFLGHVGAKTSCGYSEAPGGETAWGLCYNHEMSPSQSYCDDSNELYPCVAGVEYYGRGALPVYGNHNYAIVGRGINQDLLHHPELLEQNATLAFEAAIWRWMTPMKRKQPSAHDVFVGNWKPTKNDTLSQRYPGFGATMNVLYGDLICGQGYIDDMNVIISHYQRYLDLMGVGREHSGDNLDCAEQVAFNPSSKSPESLSKLHCGDQQWTETQTRETGLEEGMELASVSYLASSSSSSFSSGYSRFACRCRRASKTVVATSATGRSGATDSACSETFEQQNLDVHSGPKSSWCFRRRDLASAILLPFVLPPINISRAAEPYDGLIIQNGVRKFLTKGKAAGVLRLVFHDAGTFDIGDKSGGMNGSIIYEVNRPENAGLNRSIKLLGKAKEEIDSVQKVSWADLIAVAGAEAVALCGGPEILVRLGRLDSSTADPAGKLPEETLDAAALKTSFSKKGFSTQEMVVLSGAHTIGGKGFGSPIIFDNTYFKVLLEKPQPSSSGMAGMVGLRTDWALAEDDECLSWIKIYAEDQAKFFDDFRDTYIKLVNSGASWRTA
;
A
#
# COMPACT_ATOMS: atom_id res chain seq x y z
N MET A 1 -78.58 -10.23 -57.05
CA MET A 1 -77.88 -9.21 -56.25
C MET A 1 -78.74 -8.76 -55.05
N ARG A 2 -78.91 -9.69 -54.12
CA ARG A 2 -79.18 -9.52 -52.67
C ARG A 2 -78.34 -10.62 -52.00
N GLU A 3 -78.26 -10.64 -50.66
CA GLU A 3 -77.07 -11.05 -49.89
C GLU A 3 -75.94 -10.00 -49.91
N THR A 4 -74.97 -10.15 -49.01
CA THR A 4 -73.80 -9.28 -48.73
C THR A 4 -74.04 -7.86 -48.15
N ARG A 5 -75.22 -7.57 -47.59
CA ARG A 5 -75.44 -6.32 -46.80
C ARG A 5 -75.81 -6.46 -45.32
N TRP A 6 -75.99 -7.68 -44.80
CA TRP A 6 -76.32 -7.90 -43.38
C TRP A 6 -75.13 -8.26 -42.47
N ALA A 7 -74.02 -8.75 -43.03
CA ALA A 7 -72.81 -9.07 -42.25
C ALA A 7 -72.07 -7.83 -41.69
N ALA A 8 -72.14 -6.69 -42.40
CA ALA A 8 -71.37 -5.49 -42.04
C ALA A 8 -71.94 -4.73 -40.82
N LEU A 9 -73.24 -4.81 -40.57
CA LEU A 9 -73.89 -4.03 -39.50
C LEU A 9 -73.62 -4.61 -38.10
N LEU A 10 -73.55 -5.93 -37.98
CA LEU A 10 -73.27 -6.61 -36.72
C LEU A 10 -71.82 -6.40 -36.24
N LEU A 11 -70.88 -6.21 -37.18
CA LEU A 11 -69.48 -5.94 -36.82
C LEU A 11 -69.28 -4.50 -36.31
N LEU A 12 -70.09 -3.54 -36.76
CA LEU A 12 -70.01 -2.13 -36.32
C LEU A 12 -70.65 -1.89 -34.95
N LEU A 13 -71.76 -2.56 -34.63
CA LEU A 13 -72.39 -2.47 -33.31
C LEU A 13 -71.58 -3.15 -32.19
N ALA A 14 -70.74 -4.13 -32.53
CA ALA A 14 -69.80 -4.75 -31.58
C ALA A 14 -68.67 -3.79 -31.15
N ILE A 15 -68.32 -2.79 -31.97
CA ILE A 15 -67.22 -1.84 -31.68
C ILE A 15 -67.70 -0.71 -30.76
N SER A 16 -69.00 -0.38 -30.76
CA SER A 16 -69.60 0.66 -29.90
C SER A 16 -69.90 0.22 -28.46
N ALA A 17 -69.69 -1.05 -28.09
CA ALA A 17 -70.11 -1.61 -26.80
C ALA A 17 -68.97 -1.98 -25.83
N ALA A 18 -67.71 -1.72 -26.19
CA ALA A 18 -66.54 -1.93 -25.32
C ALA A 18 -66.07 -0.65 -24.57
N GLY A 19 -66.67 0.51 -24.87
CA GLY A 19 -66.31 1.83 -24.32
C GLY A 19 -66.73 2.09 -22.87
N ALA A 20 -66.82 1.04 -22.04
CA ALA A 20 -67.22 1.12 -20.62
C ALA A 20 -66.34 0.26 -19.68
N ALA A 21 -65.30 -0.41 -20.19
CA ALA A 21 -64.16 -0.71 -19.34
C ALA A 21 -63.48 0.63 -19.04
N GLY A 22 -63.55 1.07 -17.79
CA GLY A 22 -63.08 2.40 -17.42
C GLY A 22 -61.62 2.63 -17.82
N ARG A 23 -61.26 3.88 -18.10
CA ARG A 23 -59.85 4.28 -17.99
C ARG A 23 -59.45 3.94 -16.56
N LYS A 24 -58.66 2.88 -16.39
CA LYS A 24 -57.64 2.92 -15.37
C LYS A 24 -56.76 4.11 -15.74
N GLU A 25 -56.95 5.21 -15.03
CA GLU A 25 -55.80 5.99 -14.63
C GLU A 25 -54.74 4.99 -14.17
N LYS A 26 -53.50 5.16 -14.61
CA LYS A 26 -52.41 4.57 -13.84
C LYS A 26 -52.53 5.26 -12.49
N ASP A 27 -52.92 4.51 -11.45
CA ASP A 27 -52.97 5.03 -10.08
C ASP A 27 -51.71 5.85 -9.87
N GLY A 28 -51.87 7.15 -9.59
CA GLY A 28 -50.75 8.06 -9.45
C GLY A 28 -49.83 7.51 -8.38
N GLU A 29 -48.65 7.04 -8.79
CA GLU A 29 -47.80 6.19 -7.96
C GLU A 29 -47.59 6.86 -6.61
N LYS A 30 -48.15 6.25 -5.54
CA LYS A 30 -48.54 6.97 -4.32
C LYS A 30 -47.37 7.81 -3.81
N VAL A 31 -47.47 9.12 -3.97
CA VAL A 31 -46.49 10.09 -3.47
C VAL A 31 -46.78 10.37 -2.00
N CYS A 32 -45.73 10.47 -1.19
CA CYS A 32 -45.83 10.87 0.21
C CYS A 32 -44.79 11.95 0.54
N ASP A 33 -45.02 12.64 1.64
CA ASP A 33 -44.12 13.63 2.22
C ASP A 33 -43.89 13.32 3.71
N LYS A 34 -42.64 13.39 4.14
CA LYS A 34 -42.16 13.24 5.51
C LYS A 34 -41.16 14.34 5.84
N GLY A 35 -41.70 15.41 6.42
CA GLY A 35 -40.92 16.55 6.91
C GLY A 35 -40.08 17.21 5.81
N TRP A 36 -38.83 17.50 6.14
CA TRP A 36 -37.83 18.05 5.23
C TRP A 36 -36.92 16.97 4.61
N GLU A 37 -36.91 15.77 5.18
CA GLU A 37 -35.98 14.68 4.86
C GLU A 37 -36.37 13.94 3.58
N CYS A 38 -37.67 13.69 3.38
CA CYS A 38 -38.16 12.99 2.20
C CYS A 38 -39.49 13.58 1.73
N SER A 39 -39.52 14.21 0.55
CA SER A 39 -40.72 14.80 -0.05
C SER A 39 -40.86 14.41 -1.53
N GLY A 40 -42.09 14.41 -2.03
CA GLY A 40 -42.38 14.30 -3.46
C GLY A 40 -42.08 12.93 -4.07
N SER A 41 -41.98 11.87 -3.27
CA SER A 41 -41.65 10.52 -3.77
C SER A 41 -42.48 9.40 -3.14
N ARG A 42 -42.56 8.27 -3.87
CA ARG A 42 -43.13 7.00 -3.40
C ARG A 42 -42.35 6.37 -2.26
N PHE A 43 -41.04 6.63 -2.21
CA PHE A 43 -40.15 6.04 -1.21
C PHE A 43 -40.40 6.65 0.18
N CYS A 44 -40.78 7.93 0.23
CA CYS A 44 -41.19 8.66 1.44
C CYS A 44 -42.49 8.16 2.08
N CYS A 45 -43.13 7.12 1.54
CA CYS A 45 -44.31 6.49 2.13
C CYS A 45 -43.99 5.50 3.27
N ASN A 46 -42.72 5.13 3.44
CA ASN A 46 -42.20 4.28 4.52
C ASN A 46 -41.60 5.16 5.64
N GLU A 47 -40.94 4.57 6.63
CA GLU A 47 -39.99 5.26 7.53
C GLU A 47 -38.87 5.98 6.75
N THR A 48 -38.48 7.19 7.20
CA THR A 48 -37.22 7.83 6.79
C THR A 48 -36.03 7.21 7.53
N ILE A 49 -34.79 7.55 7.18
CA ILE A 49 -33.63 7.05 7.94
C ILE A 49 -33.69 7.54 9.39
N SER A 50 -34.03 8.82 9.60
CA SER A 50 -34.15 9.38 10.95
C SER A 50 -35.27 8.75 11.79
N ASP A 51 -36.31 8.14 11.19
CA ASP A 51 -37.38 7.45 11.92
C ASP A 51 -36.83 6.22 12.68
N TYR A 52 -35.88 5.48 12.09
CA TYR A 52 -35.40 4.18 12.61
C TYR A 52 -33.94 4.12 13.01
N PHE A 53 -33.08 5.00 12.52
CA PHE A 53 -31.66 5.10 12.87
C PHE A 53 -31.45 6.42 13.60
N LYS A 54 -31.00 6.35 14.86
CA LYS A 54 -30.96 7.49 15.78
C LYS A 54 -29.52 7.90 16.10
N ALA A 55 -29.35 9.09 16.67
CA ALA A 55 -28.04 9.65 16.96
C ALA A 55 -27.23 8.79 17.94
N ASP A 56 -27.86 8.26 18.99
CA ASP A 56 -27.27 7.29 19.92
C ASP A 56 -26.76 6.03 19.22
N GLN A 57 -27.49 5.50 18.23
CA GLN A 57 -27.00 4.38 17.42
C GLN A 57 -25.83 4.77 16.51
N PHE A 58 -25.79 6.00 15.98
CA PHE A 58 -24.62 6.50 15.23
C PHE A 58 -23.39 6.62 16.14
N GLU A 59 -23.55 7.10 17.38
CA GLU A 59 -22.50 7.07 18.39
C GLU A 59 -22.06 5.63 18.72
N GLU A 60 -22.98 4.67 18.85
CA GLU A 60 -22.61 3.25 19.11
C GLU A 60 -21.88 2.57 17.93
N LEU A 61 -22.26 2.88 16.67
CA LEU A 61 -21.60 2.35 15.46
C LEU A 61 -20.16 2.86 15.34
N PHE A 62 -19.92 4.10 15.74
CA PHE A 62 -18.66 4.83 15.56
C PHE A 62 -18.11 5.35 16.89
N ALA A 63 -18.13 4.49 17.91
CA ALA A 63 -17.88 4.84 19.32
C ALA A 63 -16.51 5.48 19.58
N ASN A 64 -15.50 5.19 18.76
CA ASN A 64 -14.15 5.71 18.93
C ASN A 64 -13.74 6.76 17.87
N ARG A 65 -14.67 7.22 17.00
CA ARG A 65 -14.32 8.19 15.93
C ARG A 65 -13.88 9.57 16.44
N ASN A 66 -14.15 9.86 17.72
CA ASN A 66 -13.76 11.07 18.42
C ASN A 66 -12.74 10.76 19.55
N ASP A 67 -12.01 9.65 19.46
CA ASP A 67 -10.92 9.36 20.40
C ASP A 67 -9.78 10.37 20.24
N ALA A 68 -9.47 11.09 21.32
CA ALA A 68 -8.54 12.22 21.30
C ALA A 68 -7.05 11.84 21.15
N GLN A 69 -6.71 10.57 20.97
CA GLN A 69 -5.33 10.10 20.76
C GLN A 69 -5.14 9.39 19.40
N LEU A 70 -6.16 8.67 18.94
CA LEU A 70 -6.09 7.81 17.76
C LEU A 70 -7.02 8.24 16.61
N ALA A 71 -8.01 9.10 16.84
CA ALA A 71 -8.89 9.57 15.77
C ALA A 71 -8.35 10.82 15.06
N HIS A 72 -8.06 10.67 13.77
CA HIS A 72 -7.49 11.71 12.91
C HIS A 72 -8.55 12.62 12.26
N ALA A 73 -9.84 12.32 12.48
CA ALA A 73 -10.99 13.12 12.09
C ALA A 73 -11.96 13.32 13.27
N ALA A 74 -11.43 13.42 14.50
CA ALA A 74 -12.21 13.71 15.69
C ALA A 74 -13.01 15.02 15.54
N ASP A 75 -14.26 15.02 16.02
CA ASP A 75 -15.26 16.10 15.94
C ASP A 75 -15.64 16.57 14.51
N PHE A 76 -15.03 16.01 13.45
CA PHE A 76 -15.42 16.27 12.06
C PHE A 76 -16.72 15.54 11.69
N TRP A 77 -16.90 14.30 12.17
CA TRP A 77 -17.99 13.43 11.74
C TRP A 77 -19.18 13.44 12.71
N ASP A 78 -20.34 13.88 12.23
CA ASP A 78 -21.56 13.97 13.02
C ASP A 78 -22.82 13.37 12.34
N TYR A 79 -23.79 12.96 13.15
CA TYR A 79 -25.05 12.36 12.71
C TYR A 79 -25.93 13.33 11.89
N GLN A 80 -25.95 14.62 12.22
CA GLN A 80 -26.73 15.61 11.47
C GLN A 80 -26.14 15.82 10.06
N SER A 81 -24.82 15.81 9.89
CA SER A 81 -24.19 15.79 8.55
C SER A 81 -24.61 14.57 7.74
N PHE A 82 -24.64 13.37 8.35
CA PHE A 82 -25.10 12.15 7.68
C PHE A 82 -26.57 12.25 7.24
N ILE A 83 -27.49 12.62 8.14
CA ILE A 83 -28.93 12.75 7.82
C ILE A 83 -29.18 13.86 6.80
N SER A 84 -28.48 15.00 6.90
CA SER A 84 -28.63 16.12 5.96
C SER A 84 -28.18 15.75 4.53
N ALA A 85 -27.13 14.95 4.41
CA ALA A 85 -26.72 14.38 3.13
C ALA A 85 -27.70 13.32 2.63
N ALA A 86 -28.17 12.43 3.53
CA ALA A 86 -29.07 11.33 3.17
C ALA A 86 -30.44 11.80 2.67
N ALA A 87 -30.98 12.89 3.22
CA ALA A 87 -32.23 13.53 2.78
C ALA A 87 -32.26 13.86 1.27
N LEU A 88 -31.10 14.10 0.64
CA LEU A 88 -30.98 14.36 -0.80
C LEU A 88 -31.22 13.10 -1.67
N PHE A 89 -31.15 11.91 -1.05
CA PHE A 89 -31.26 10.60 -1.69
C PHE A 89 -32.39 9.72 -1.14
N GLU A 90 -32.95 10.02 0.04
CA GLU A 90 -34.15 9.34 0.56
C GLU A 90 -35.34 9.38 -0.42
N PRO A 91 -35.66 10.51 -1.10
CA PRO A 91 -36.65 10.55 -2.18
C PRO A 91 -36.31 9.68 -3.40
N ARG A 92 -35.08 9.19 -3.51
CA ARG A 92 -34.60 8.32 -4.59
C ARG A 92 -34.52 6.84 -4.20
N GLY A 93 -34.73 6.52 -2.91
CA GLY A 93 -34.80 5.15 -2.41
C GLY A 93 -33.75 4.76 -1.37
N PHE A 94 -32.75 5.61 -1.09
CA PHE A 94 -31.69 5.31 -0.10
C PHE A 94 -32.28 5.18 1.30
N GLY A 95 -32.12 4.02 1.95
CA GLY A 95 -32.69 3.74 3.28
C GLY A 95 -34.22 3.62 3.33
N THR A 96 -34.92 3.97 2.26
CA THR A 96 -36.39 4.04 2.19
C THR A 96 -36.99 2.94 1.30
N THR A 97 -36.16 2.19 0.58
CA THR A 97 -36.58 1.06 -0.28
C THR A 97 -36.80 -0.22 0.51
N GLY A 98 -37.86 -0.97 0.18
CA GLY A 98 -38.17 -2.26 0.80
C GLY A 98 -38.81 -2.20 2.19
N GLY A 99 -39.02 -1.00 2.74
CA GLY A 99 -39.54 -0.80 4.10
C GLY A 99 -38.47 -0.93 5.18
N LYS A 100 -38.84 -0.64 6.43
CA LYS A 100 -37.91 -0.44 7.56
C LYS A 100 -36.77 -1.45 7.67
N GLU A 101 -37.03 -2.75 7.64
CA GLU A 101 -35.97 -3.76 7.79
C GLU A 101 -34.93 -3.70 6.67
N MET A 102 -35.36 -3.48 5.41
CA MET A 102 -34.46 -3.32 4.28
C MET A 102 -33.71 -1.98 4.34
N GLY A 103 -34.38 -0.91 4.77
CA GLY A 103 -33.76 0.39 5.03
C GLY A 103 -32.64 0.31 6.08
N MET A 104 -32.91 -0.35 7.20
CA MET A 104 -31.94 -0.60 8.27
C MET A 104 -30.75 -1.43 7.75
N LYS A 105 -31.00 -2.44 6.91
CA LYS A 105 -29.94 -3.23 6.26
C LYS A 105 -29.11 -2.42 5.27
N GLU A 106 -29.74 -1.56 4.46
CA GLU A 106 -29.01 -0.70 3.52
C GLU A 106 -28.15 0.33 4.25
N VAL A 107 -28.67 0.96 5.31
CA VAL A 107 -27.90 1.89 6.14
C VAL A 107 -26.75 1.16 6.84
N ALA A 108 -26.98 -0.01 7.43
CA ALA A 108 -25.92 -0.84 8.01
C ALA A 108 -24.86 -1.26 6.97
N ALA A 109 -25.26 -1.58 5.74
CA ALA A 109 -24.36 -1.94 4.66
C ALA A 109 -23.53 -0.75 4.18
N PHE A 110 -24.17 0.38 3.87
CA PHE A 110 -23.51 1.62 3.47
C PHE A 110 -22.51 2.09 4.55
N LEU A 111 -22.97 2.18 5.80
CA LEU A 111 -22.11 2.55 6.92
C LEU A 111 -21.01 1.50 7.16
N GLY A 112 -21.25 0.22 6.90
CA GLY A 112 -20.24 -0.84 6.96
C GLY A 112 -19.08 -0.63 5.99
N HIS A 113 -19.36 -0.18 4.76
CA HIS A 113 -18.32 0.25 3.82
C HIS A 113 -17.61 1.52 4.27
N VAL A 114 -18.37 2.53 4.74
CA VAL A 114 -17.82 3.79 5.24
C VAL A 114 -16.84 3.53 6.38
N GLY A 115 -17.27 2.80 7.42
CA GLY A 115 -16.45 2.45 8.56
C GLY A 115 -15.20 1.70 8.13
N ALA A 116 -15.34 0.61 7.36
CA ALA A 116 -14.20 -0.17 6.88
C ALA A 116 -13.21 0.60 5.98
N LYS A 117 -13.63 1.68 5.31
CA LYS A 117 -12.77 2.54 4.49
C LYS A 117 -12.28 3.82 5.16
N THR A 118 -12.65 4.03 6.43
CA THR A 118 -12.22 5.17 7.26
C THR A 118 -11.73 4.72 8.65
N SER A 119 -11.52 3.41 8.86
CA SER A 119 -11.14 2.85 10.16
C SER A 119 -9.65 2.92 10.42
N CYS A 120 -9.27 3.26 11.65
CA CYS A 120 -7.93 3.00 12.22
C CYS A 120 -7.94 1.81 13.20
N GLY A 121 -9.01 1.02 13.20
CA GLY A 121 -9.17 -0.15 14.04
C GLY A 121 -8.19 -1.27 13.71
N TYR A 122 -7.53 -1.76 14.75
CA TYR A 122 -6.66 -2.93 14.73
C TYR A 122 -7.28 -4.07 15.55
N SER A 123 -6.70 -5.27 15.48
CA SER A 123 -7.23 -6.52 16.06
C SER A 123 -7.52 -6.45 17.57
N GLU A 124 -6.75 -5.66 18.31
CA GLU A 124 -6.84 -5.46 19.76
C GLU A 124 -7.40 -4.08 20.15
N ALA A 125 -7.99 -3.34 19.22
CA ALA A 125 -8.46 -1.98 19.46
C ALA A 125 -9.64 -1.93 20.46
N PRO A 126 -9.77 -0.88 21.31
CA PRO A 126 -10.89 -0.72 22.23
C PRO A 126 -12.27 -0.85 21.54
N GLY A 127 -13.13 -1.75 22.02
CA GLY A 127 -14.41 -2.06 21.38
C GLY A 127 -14.35 -2.97 20.14
N GLY A 128 -13.15 -3.35 19.70
CA GLY A 128 -12.87 -4.17 18.52
C GLY A 128 -12.66 -3.33 17.24
N GLU A 129 -11.98 -3.92 16.25
CA GLU A 129 -11.61 -3.28 14.95
C GLU A 129 -12.75 -2.51 14.25
N THR A 130 -14.00 -2.94 14.47
CA THR A 130 -15.21 -2.42 13.82
C THR A 130 -15.82 -1.19 14.49
N ALA A 131 -15.38 -0.84 15.71
CA ALA A 131 -15.84 0.34 16.45
C ALA A 131 -15.06 1.63 16.11
N TRP A 132 -14.08 1.53 15.21
CA TRP A 132 -13.13 2.58 14.84
C TRP A 132 -13.35 3.19 13.46
N GLY A 133 -14.48 2.88 12.80
CA GLY A 133 -14.91 3.57 11.58
C GLY A 133 -15.06 5.08 11.80
N LEU A 134 -14.96 5.86 10.73
CA LEU A 134 -14.90 7.34 10.73
C LEU A 134 -13.69 7.93 11.48
N CYS A 135 -12.63 7.15 11.70
CA CYS A 135 -11.37 7.64 12.28
C CYS A 135 -10.58 8.58 11.35
N TYR A 136 -10.73 8.43 10.03
CA TYR A 136 -10.16 9.33 9.01
C TYR A 136 -11.25 10.03 8.20
N ASN A 137 -10.94 11.22 7.67
CA ASN A 137 -11.71 11.88 6.60
C ASN A 137 -10.94 12.00 5.27
N HIS A 138 -9.64 11.75 5.27
CA HIS A 138 -8.80 11.82 4.07
C HIS A 138 -7.56 10.92 4.14
N GLU A 139 -6.96 10.74 2.97
CA GLU A 139 -5.69 10.07 2.72
C GLU A 139 -4.52 11.09 2.73
N MET A 140 -4.07 11.53 3.92
CA MET A 140 -2.75 11.03 4.34
C MET A 140 -1.53 11.83 5.21
N SER A 141 -0.59 10.91 4.63
CA SER A 141 0.79 10.86 4.03
C SER A 141 0.77 10.15 2.64
N PRO A 142 0.09 10.68 1.61
CA PRO A 142 -0.25 9.93 0.39
C PRO A 142 0.97 9.52 -0.45
N SER A 143 0.87 8.37 -1.15
CA SER A 143 1.99 7.78 -1.90
C SER A 143 2.31 8.44 -3.25
N GLN A 144 1.37 9.24 -3.76
CA GLN A 144 1.42 9.97 -5.04
C GLN A 144 0.29 11.02 -5.03
N SER A 145 0.29 11.97 -5.97
CA SER A 145 -0.80 12.97 -6.10
C SER A 145 -2.09 12.41 -6.72
N TYR A 146 -2.11 11.13 -7.13
CA TYR A 146 -3.20 10.43 -7.84
C TYR A 146 -3.72 11.15 -9.11
N CYS A 147 -2.94 12.09 -9.66
CA CYS A 147 -3.19 12.70 -10.95
C CYS A 147 -2.96 11.71 -12.10
N ASP A 148 -3.91 11.65 -13.05
CA ASP A 148 -3.73 11.04 -14.37
C ASP A 148 -3.63 12.14 -15.43
N ASP A 149 -2.40 12.59 -15.71
CA ASP A 149 -2.07 13.59 -16.73
C ASP A 149 -2.48 13.17 -18.16
N SER A 150 -2.76 11.88 -18.40
CA SER A 150 -3.22 11.40 -19.71
C SER A 150 -4.71 11.64 -19.96
N ASN A 151 -5.45 12.15 -18.95
CA ASN A 151 -6.89 12.29 -18.98
C ASN A 151 -7.36 13.65 -19.55
N GLU A 152 -7.35 13.77 -20.88
CA GLU A 152 -7.78 15.00 -21.59
C GLU A 152 -9.20 15.50 -21.23
N LEU A 153 -10.08 14.64 -20.69
CA LEU A 153 -11.44 14.99 -20.28
C LEU A 153 -11.52 15.61 -18.87
N TYR A 154 -10.57 15.27 -18.00
CA TYR A 154 -10.52 15.69 -16.60
C TYR A 154 -9.07 16.07 -16.23
N PRO A 155 -8.51 17.11 -16.87
CA PRO A 155 -7.11 17.48 -16.68
C PRO A 155 -6.83 17.80 -15.21
N CYS A 156 -5.65 17.43 -14.73
CA CYS A 156 -5.21 17.77 -13.39
C CYS A 156 -5.03 19.29 -13.24
N VAL A 157 -5.34 19.81 -12.06
CA VAL A 157 -5.21 21.24 -11.73
C VAL A 157 -3.87 21.46 -11.03
N ALA A 158 -3.15 22.51 -11.41
CA ALA A 158 -1.81 22.76 -10.90
C ALA A 158 -1.82 23.06 -9.39
N GLY A 159 -1.09 22.26 -8.61
CA GLY A 159 -1.05 22.35 -7.15
C GLY A 159 -2.18 21.61 -6.42
N VAL A 160 -3.04 20.86 -7.15
CA VAL A 160 -4.15 20.09 -6.58
C VAL A 160 -3.82 18.60 -6.59
N GLU A 161 -4.07 17.93 -5.46
CA GLU A 161 -3.83 16.50 -5.29
C GLU A 161 -5.14 15.72 -5.06
N TYR A 162 -5.21 14.51 -5.62
CA TYR A 162 -6.43 13.71 -5.72
C TYR A 162 -6.34 12.39 -4.93
N TYR A 163 -5.59 12.40 -3.81
CA TYR A 163 -5.60 11.33 -2.81
C TYR A 163 -7.02 11.11 -2.24
N GLY A 164 -7.25 9.98 -1.57
CA GLY A 164 -8.56 9.60 -1.01
C GLY A 164 -9.19 10.68 -0.12
N ARG A 165 -10.45 11.06 -0.34
CA ARG A 165 -11.21 11.92 0.62
C ARG A 165 -12.68 11.55 0.75
N GLY A 166 -13.23 11.79 1.94
CA GLY A 166 -14.65 11.61 2.27
C GLY A 166 -15.02 10.19 2.71
N ALA A 167 -16.30 9.99 3.06
CA ALA A 167 -16.77 8.81 3.81
C ALA A 167 -16.66 7.48 3.03
N LEU A 168 -16.75 7.54 1.70
CA LEU A 168 -16.28 6.49 0.79
C LEU A 168 -15.17 7.13 -0.05
N PRO A 169 -13.88 6.97 0.31
CA PRO A 169 -12.84 7.86 -0.20
C PRO A 169 -12.74 7.93 -1.73
N VAL A 170 -12.75 9.14 -2.27
CA VAL A 170 -12.65 9.43 -3.70
C VAL A 170 -11.19 9.57 -4.10
N TYR A 171 -10.74 8.84 -5.13
CA TYR A 171 -9.35 8.86 -5.63
C TYR A 171 -9.29 9.26 -7.11
N GLY A 172 -8.37 10.17 -7.45
CA GLY A 172 -7.99 10.53 -8.81
C GLY A 172 -8.89 11.56 -9.49
N ASN A 173 -8.25 12.52 -10.19
CA ASN A 173 -8.84 13.63 -10.96
C ASN A 173 -10.19 13.31 -11.64
N HIS A 174 -10.25 12.22 -12.38
CA HIS A 174 -11.46 11.82 -13.13
C HIS A 174 -12.65 11.46 -12.23
N ASN A 175 -12.42 10.81 -11.08
CA ASN A 175 -13.50 10.49 -10.14
C ASN A 175 -13.96 11.73 -9.39
N TYR A 176 -13.03 12.58 -8.94
CA TYR A 176 -13.35 13.89 -8.36
C TYR A 176 -14.23 14.73 -9.31
N ALA A 177 -13.86 14.84 -10.59
CA ALA A 177 -14.68 15.54 -11.59
C ALA A 177 -16.02 14.86 -11.94
N ILE A 178 -16.19 13.57 -11.65
CA ILE A 178 -17.46 12.84 -11.85
C ILE A 178 -18.37 12.99 -10.63
N VAL A 179 -17.85 12.74 -9.43
CA VAL A 179 -18.57 12.89 -8.15
C VAL A 179 -18.97 14.35 -7.94
N GLY A 180 -18.09 15.31 -8.22
CA GLY A 180 -18.37 16.75 -8.07
C GLY A 180 -19.57 17.21 -8.89
N ARG A 181 -19.63 16.89 -10.19
CA ARG A 181 -20.83 17.14 -11.01
C ARG A 181 -22.05 16.33 -10.55
N GLY A 182 -21.84 15.22 -9.85
CA GLY A 182 -22.87 14.42 -9.22
C GLY A 182 -23.57 15.11 -8.04
N ILE A 183 -22.80 15.81 -7.21
CA ILE A 183 -23.24 16.58 -6.03
C ILE A 183 -23.27 18.10 -6.25
N ASN A 184 -23.13 18.55 -7.51
CA ASN A 184 -23.07 19.96 -7.91
C ASN A 184 -21.98 20.79 -7.17
N GLN A 185 -20.80 20.23 -6.97
CA GLN A 185 -19.60 20.88 -6.42
C GLN A 185 -18.42 20.79 -7.39
N ASP A 186 -17.51 21.78 -7.41
CA ASP A 186 -16.31 21.76 -8.26
C ASP A 186 -15.14 21.01 -7.59
N LEU A 187 -15.34 19.73 -7.35
CA LEU A 187 -14.35 18.87 -6.70
C LEU A 187 -13.10 18.59 -7.57
N LEU A 188 -13.04 19.04 -8.83
CA LEU A 188 -11.83 18.91 -9.66
C LEU A 188 -10.80 20.01 -9.32
N HIS A 189 -11.27 21.22 -9.07
CA HIS A 189 -10.43 22.33 -8.59
C HIS A 189 -10.34 22.38 -7.07
N HIS A 190 -11.38 21.89 -6.37
CA HIS A 190 -11.52 21.95 -4.90
C HIS A 190 -11.84 20.57 -4.27
N PRO A 191 -10.95 19.56 -4.40
CA PRO A 191 -11.15 18.25 -3.77
C PRO A 191 -11.18 18.32 -2.23
N GLU A 192 -10.53 19.32 -1.63
CA GLU A 192 -10.46 19.57 -0.18
C GLU A 192 -11.83 19.79 0.47
N LEU A 193 -12.87 20.12 -0.31
CA LEU A 193 -14.25 20.21 0.20
C LEU A 193 -14.75 18.90 0.83
N LEU A 194 -14.18 17.74 0.45
CA LEU A 194 -14.51 16.44 1.05
C LEU A 194 -13.79 16.14 2.38
N GLU A 195 -12.77 16.92 2.75
CA GLU A 195 -12.10 16.84 4.06
C GLU A 195 -12.39 18.05 4.97
N GLN A 196 -13.05 19.08 4.42
CA GLN A 196 -13.47 20.30 5.14
C GLN A 196 -14.97 20.33 5.48
N ASN A 197 -15.80 19.46 4.88
CA ASN A 197 -17.24 19.44 5.13
C ASN A 197 -17.80 18.02 5.17
N ALA A 198 -18.15 17.54 6.37
CA ALA A 198 -18.68 16.19 6.57
C ALA A 198 -20.02 15.93 5.87
N THR A 199 -20.88 16.95 5.71
CA THR A 199 -22.13 16.80 4.94
C THR A 199 -21.82 16.54 3.46
N LEU A 200 -20.90 17.29 2.84
CA LEU A 200 -20.47 17.03 1.45
C LEU A 200 -19.71 15.70 1.31
N ALA A 201 -18.95 15.32 2.33
CA ALA A 201 -18.24 14.03 2.39
C ALA A 201 -19.20 12.83 2.43
N PHE A 202 -20.31 12.93 3.17
CA PHE A 202 -21.39 11.96 3.11
C PHE A 202 -22.21 12.07 1.81
N GLU A 203 -22.45 13.26 1.27
CA GLU A 203 -23.18 13.45 0.01
C GLU A 203 -22.45 12.76 -1.15
N ALA A 204 -21.13 12.95 -1.25
CA ALA A 204 -20.27 12.26 -2.22
C ALA A 204 -20.34 10.73 -2.10
N ALA A 205 -20.32 10.23 -0.86
CA ALA A 205 -20.39 8.80 -0.57
C ALA A 205 -21.76 8.19 -0.93
N ILE A 206 -22.86 8.81 -0.51
CA ILE A 206 -24.22 8.34 -0.82
C ILE A 206 -24.50 8.49 -2.32
N TRP A 207 -24.00 9.55 -2.96
CA TRP A 207 -24.02 9.67 -4.42
C TRP A 207 -23.31 8.50 -5.11
N ARG A 208 -22.12 8.10 -4.62
CA ARG A 208 -21.34 6.98 -5.17
C ARG A 208 -22.01 5.62 -4.92
N TRP A 209 -22.79 5.49 -3.86
CA TRP A 209 -23.63 4.32 -3.56
C TRP A 209 -24.84 4.23 -4.51
N MET A 210 -25.55 5.34 -4.70
CA MET A 210 -26.76 5.44 -5.52
C MET A 210 -26.49 5.50 -7.03
N THR A 211 -25.28 5.85 -7.47
CA THR A 211 -24.99 6.11 -8.90
C THR A 211 -24.09 5.05 -9.55
N PRO A 212 -24.51 4.44 -10.68
CA PRO A 212 -23.64 3.55 -11.45
C PRO A 212 -22.57 4.31 -12.23
N MET A 213 -21.29 4.05 -11.93
CA MET A 213 -20.15 4.71 -12.59
C MET A 213 -20.00 4.37 -14.09
N LYS A 214 -20.64 3.31 -14.59
CA LYS A 214 -20.65 2.93 -16.01
C LYS A 214 -22.02 2.45 -16.47
N ARG A 215 -22.42 2.80 -17.70
CA ARG A 215 -23.74 2.56 -18.32
C ARG A 215 -24.28 1.10 -18.30
N LYS A 216 -23.43 0.09 -18.09
CA LYS A 216 -23.82 -1.33 -18.03
C LYS A 216 -23.68 -1.94 -16.63
N GLN A 217 -23.28 -1.15 -15.65
CA GLN A 217 -23.13 -1.53 -14.26
C GLN A 217 -24.38 -1.09 -13.48
N PRO A 218 -24.80 -1.81 -12.43
CA PRO A 218 -25.78 -1.32 -11.46
C PRO A 218 -25.17 -0.33 -10.44
N SER A 219 -26.01 0.33 -9.64
CA SER A 219 -25.58 1.06 -8.44
C SER A 219 -25.33 0.08 -7.27
N ALA A 220 -24.71 0.54 -6.19
CA ALA A 220 -24.53 -0.30 -4.99
C ALA A 220 -25.89 -0.51 -4.29
N HIS A 221 -26.73 0.54 -4.26
CA HIS A 221 -28.14 0.46 -3.89
C HIS A 221 -28.88 -0.67 -4.63
N ASP A 222 -28.87 -0.66 -5.98
CA ASP A 222 -29.68 -1.58 -6.77
C ASP A 222 -29.29 -3.06 -6.60
N VAL A 223 -27.99 -3.36 -6.38
CA VAL A 223 -27.54 -4.73 -6.11
C VAL A 223 -27.80 -5.19 -4.68
N PHE A 224 -27.95 -4.26 -3.74
CA PHE A 224 -28.26 -4.55 -2.35
C PHE A 224 -29.76 -4.74 -2.12
N VAL A 225 -30.59 -3.77 -2.51
CA VAL A 225 -32.05 -3.80 -2.28
C VAL A 225 -32.81 -4.71 -3.26
N GLY A 226 -32.10 -5.33 -4.22
CA GLY A 226 -32.67 -6.32 -5.15
C GLY A 226 -33.37 -5.75 -6.39
N ASN A 227 -33.23 -4.45 -6.67
CA ASN A 227 -33.72 -3.85 -7.92
C ASN A 227 -32.99 -4.42 -9.15
N TRP A 228 -31.68 -4.67 -9.02
CA TRP A 228 -30.84 -5.22 -10.07
C TRP A 228 -31.14 -6.71 -10.30
N LYS A 229 -31.32 -7.07 -11.57
CA LYS A 229 -31.50 -8.46 -12.01
C LYS A 229 -30.24 -8.89 -12.76
N PRO A 230 -29.46 -9.86 -12.25
CA PRO A 230 -28.27 -10.37 -12.91
C PRO A 230 -28.54 -10.79 -14.36
N THR A 231 -27.66 -10.39 -15.29
CA THR A 231 -27.68 -10.94 -16.64
C THR A 231 -27.04 -12.33 -16.67
N LYS A 232 -27.18 -13.06 -17.79
CA LYS A 232 -26.46 -14.33 -17.99
C LYS A 232 -24.94 -14.20 -17.80
N ASN A 233 -24.36 -13.04 -18.15
CA ASN A 233 -22.94 -12.77 -17.96
C ASN A 233 -22.58 -12.64 -16.48
N ASP A 234 -23.49 -12.11 -15.67
CA ASP A 234 -23.30 -11.92 -14.22
C ASP A 234 -23.40 -13.25 -13.47
N THR A 235 -24.40 -14.08 -13.78
CA THR A 235 -24.50 -15.45 -13.26
C THR A 235 -23.26 -16.29 -13.62
N LEU A 236 -22.77 -16.20 -14.86
CA LEU A 236 -21.52 -16.87 -15.28
C LEU A 236 -20.25 -16.26 -14.64
N SER A 237 -20.36 -15.07 -14.06
CA SER A 237 -19.30 -14.38 -13.31
C SER A 237 -19.45 -14.51 -11.78
N GLN A 238 -20.38 -15.36 -11.31
CA GLN A 238 -20.81 -15.49 -9.91
C GLN A 238 -21.37 -14.20 -9.26
N ARG A 239 -21.71 -13.16 -10.03
CA ARG A 239 -22.26 -11.91 -9.49
C ARG A 239 -23.76 -12.07 -9.20
N TYR A 240 -24.11 -12.14 -7.92
CA TYR A 240 -25.49 -12.26 -7.40
C TYR A 240 -25.86 -11.08 -6.48
N PRO A 241 -27.15 -10.70 -6.33
CA PRO A 241 -27.56 -9.59 -5.46
C PRO A 241 -27.25 -9.88 -3.98
N GLY A 242 -26.85 -8.84 -3.24
CA GLY A 242 -26.40 -8.93 -1.86
C GLY A 242 -25.15 -8.07 -1.58
N PHE A 243 -24.64 -8.14 -0.35
CA PHE A 243 -23.54 -7.30 0.11
C PHE A 243 -22.24 -7.50 -0.72
N GLY A 244 -21.93 -8.73 -1.13
CA GLY A 244 -20.79 -9.03 -1.98
C GLY A 244 -20.80 -8.28 -3.32
N ALA A 245 -21.97 -8.11 -3.93
CA ALA A 245 -22.08 -7.32 -5.16
C ALA A 245 -21.84 -5.82 -4.92
N THR A 246 -22.11 -5.29 -3.72
CA THR A 246 -21.77 -3.89 -3.38
C THR A 246 -20.26 -3.67 -3.38
N MET A 247 -19.49 -4.59 -2.77
CA MET A 247 -18.02 -4.62 -2.84
C MET A 247 -17.52 -4.68 -4.31
N ASN A 248 -18.17 -5.49 -5.15
CA ASN A 248 -17.84 -5.59 -6.58
C ASN A 248 -18.17 -4.30 -7.36
N VAL A 249 -19.29 -3.63 -7.04
CA VAL A 249 -19.69 -2.35 -7.66
C VAL A 249 -18.79 -1.18 -7.23
N LEU A 250 -18.28 -1.21 -5.99
CA LEU A 250 -17.44 -0.15 -5.42
C LEU A 250 -15.95 -0.33 -5.78
N TYR A 251 -15.39 -1.52 -5.57
CA TYR A 251 -13.94 -1.80 -5.56
C TYR A 251 -13.55 -3.09 -6.30
N GLY A 252 -14.40 -3.60 -7.20
CA GLY A 252 -14.34 -5.00 -7.66
C GLY A 252 -13.04 -5.47 -8.31
N ASP A 253 -12.26 -4.57 -8.94
CA ASP A 253 -10.95 -4.89 -9.52
C ASP A 253 -9.79 -4.87 -8.51
N LEU A 254 -10.03 -4.39 -7.29
CA LEU A 254 -9.08 -4.43 -6.18
C LEU A 254 -9.31 -5.63 -5.24
N ILE A 255 -10.56 -5.96 -4.91
CA ILE A 255 -10.88 -6.92 -3.83
C ILE A 255 -11.67 -8.17 -4.24
N CYS A 256 -12.26 -8.23 -5.44
CA CYS A 256 -13.13 -9.35 -5.84
C CYS A 256 -12.46 -10.31 -6.82
N GLY A 257 -12.91 -11.57 -6.84
CA GLY A 257 -12.41 -12.61 -7.75
C GLY A 257 -10.99 -13.10 -7.44
N GLN A 258 -10.49 -12.84 -6.24
CA GLN A 258 -9.13 -13.17 -5.77
C GLN A 258 -9.11 -14.17 -4.60
N GLY A 259 -10.27 -14.75 -4.25
CA GLY A 259 -10.46 -15.54 -3.03
C GLY A 259 -10.72 -14.66 -1.81
N TYR A 260 -10.71 -15.27 -0.63
CA TYR A 260 -10.91 -14.56 0.63
C TYR A 260 -9.64 -13.79 1.00
N ILE A 261 -9.76 -12.46 1.09
CA ILE A 261 -8.68 -11.54 1.47
C ILE A 261 -9.07 -10.72 2.70
N ASP A 262 -8.07 -10.28 3.46
CA ASP A 262 -8.25 -9.60 4.74
C ASP A 262 -9.09 -8.30 4.55
N ASP A 263 -8.85 -7.48 3.51
CA ASP A 263 -9.63 -6.28 3.14
C ASP A 263 -11.14 -6.50 3.01
N MET A 264 -11.53 -7.63 2.40
CA MET A 264 -12.93 -7.97 2.14
C MET A 264 -13.60 -8.44 3.44
N ASN A 265 -12.86 -9.20 4.26
CA ASN A 265 -13.33 -9.66 5.56
C ASN A 265 -13.57 -8.47 6.51
N VAL A 266 -12.71 -7.44 6.51
CA VAL A 266 -12.90 -6.22 7.32
C VAL A 266 -14.20 -5.49 6.95
N ILE A 267 -14.52 -5.36 5.66
CA ILE A 267 -15.78 -4.75 5.19
C ILE A 267 -17.01 -5.57 5.64
N ILE A 268 -16.90 -6.91 5.61
CA ILE A 268 -17.94 -7.82 6.10
C ILE A 268 -18.11 -7.71 7.63
N SER A 269 -17.01 -7.68 8.40
CA SER A 269 -17.02 -7.52 9.87
C SER A 269 -17.78 -6.26 10.28
N HIS A 270 -17.51 -5.12 9.63
CA HIS A 270 -18.19 -3.85 9.93
C HIS A 270 -19.70 -3.95 9.67
N TYR A 271 -20.12 -4.43 8.50
CA TYR A 271 -21.54 -4.62 8.17
C TYR A 271 -22.26 -5.55 9.16
N GLN A 272 -21.66 -6.70 9.51
CA GLN A 272 -22.25 -7.61 10.50
C GLN A 272 -22.34 -6.99 11.89
N ARG A 273 -21.31 -6.26 12.35
CA ARG A 273 -21.35 -5.53 13.63
C ARG A 273 -22.45 -4.47 13.66
N TYR A 274 -22.64 -3.76 12.55
CA TYR A 274 -23.61 -2.66 12.45
C TYR A 274 -25.04 -3.18 12.35
N LEU A 275 -25.28 -4.35 11.75
CA LEU A 275 -26.58 -5.05 11.85
C LEU A 275 -26.95 -5.40 13.30
N ASP A 276 -26.00 -5.85 14.11
CA ASP A 276 -26.25 -6.14 15.54
C ASP A 276 -26.64 -4.86 16.30
N LEU A 277 -25.88 -3.76 16.12
CA LEU A 277 -26.12 -2.47 16.78
C LEU A 277 -27.41 -1.78 16.33
N MET A 278 -27.77 -1.90 15.06
CA MET A 278 -29.06 -1.43 14.55
C MET A 278 -30.24 -2.30 15.00
N GLY A 279 -30.00 -3.40 15.73
CA GLY A 279 -31.05 -4.31 16.22
C GLY A 279 -31.67 -5.19 15.13
N VAL A 280 -30.96 -5.40 14.02
CA VAL A 280 -31.36 -6.29 12.92
C VAL A 280 -30.77 -7.69 13.07
N GLY A 281 -29.56 -7.81 13.63
CA GLY A 281 -28.83 -9.07 13.82
C GLY A 281 -28.01 -9.48 12.59
N ARG A 282 -26.74 -9.86 12.80
CA ARG A 282 -25.81 -10.31 11.76
C ARG A 282 -26.29 -11.52 10.95
N GLU A 283 -27.14 -12.37 11.53
CA GLU A 283 -27.76 -13.52 10.86
C GLU A 283 -28.66 -13.11 9.69
N HIS A 284 -29.13 -11.85 9.68
CA HIS A 284 -29.92 -11.26 8.62
C HIS A 284 -29.06 -10.57 7.53
N SER A 285 -27.73 -10.76 7.54
CA SER A 285 -26.79 -10.14 6.57
C SER A 285 -26.94 -10.62 5.12
N GLY A 286 -27.47 -11.83 4.91
CA GLY A 286 -27.79 -12.42 3.60
C GLY A 286 -26.69 -13.31 3.02
N ASP A 287 -27.08 -14.26 2.17
CA ASP A 287 -26.20 -15.36 1.71
C ASP A 287 -25.01 -14.90 0.85
N ASN A 288 -25.24 -13.93 -0.06
CA ASN A 288 -24.21 -13.42 -0.98
C ASN A 288 -23.40 -12.30 -0.29
N LEU A 289 -22.72 -12.66 0.79
CA LEU A 289 -22.03 -11.72 1.70
C LEU A 289 -20.69 -11.25 1.14
N ASP A 290 -19.94 -12.13 0.47
CA ASP A 290 -18.59 -11.89 -0.02
C ASP A 290 -18.50 -11.72 -1.56
N CYS A 291 -17.32 -11.33 -2.05
CA CYS A 291 -17.02 -11.30 -3.48
C CYS A 291 -15.78 -12.11 -3.90
N ALA A 292 -15.38 -13.10 -3.09
CA ALA A 292 -14.17 -13.90 -3.26
C ALA A 292 -14.07 -14.57 -4.64
N GLU A 293 -15.17 -15.15 -5.11
CA GLU A 293 -15.27 -15.81 -6.43
C GLU A 293 -15.97 -14.96 -7.50
N GLN A 294 -16.43 -13.75 -7.16
CA GLN A 294 -17.12 -12.88 -8.11
C GLN A 294 -16.14 -12.17 -9.04
N VAL A 295 -16.23 -12.41 -10.34
CA VAL A 295 -15.42 -11.65 -11.31
C VAL A 295 -15.79 -10.17 -11.23
N ALA A 296 -14.79 -9.28 -11.22
CA ALA A 296 -15.00 -7.83 -11.21
C ALA A 296 -15.97 -7.36 -12.32
N PHE A 297 -16.81 -6.35 -12.04
CA PHE A 297 -17.56 -5.65 -13.09
C PHE A 297 -16.64 -4.91 -14.07
N ASN A 298 -15.46 -4.47 -13.61
CA ASN A 298 -14.57 -3.55 -14.29
C ASN A 298 -13.08 -3.99 -14.23
N PRO A 299 -12.73 -5.24 -14.58
CA PRO A 299 -11.35 -5.72 -14.46
C PRO A 299 -10.42 -4.82 -15.28
N SER A 300 -9.35 -4.31 -14.66
CA SER A 300 -8.41 -3.43 -15.35
C SER A 300 -7.73 -4.17 -16.50
N SER A 301 -7.77 -3.59 -17.71
CA SER A 301 -7.24 -4.23 -18.93
C SER A 301 -5.72 -4.06 -19.01
N LYS A 302 -5.02 -4.74 -18.11
CA LYS A 302 -3.58 -4.66 -17.91
C LYS A 302 -2.94 -6.05 -18.00
N SER A 303 -1.75 -6.13 -18.57
CA SER A 303 -0.92 -7.34 -18.48
C SER A 303 -0.52 -7.58 -17.01
N PRO A 304 -0.15 -8.82 -16.61
CA PRO A 304 0.12 -9.18 -15.21
C PRO A 304 1.20 -8.35 -14.48
N GLU A 305 1.95 -7.51 -15.20
CA GLU A 305 3.08 -6.71 -14.69
C GLU A 305 2.71 -5.26 -14.29
N SER A 306 1.46 -4.82 -14.46
CA SER A 306 1.07 -3.40 -14.26
C SER A 306 -0.10 -3.13 -13.31
N LEU A 307 -0.58 -4.15 -12.60
CA LEU A 307 -1.64 -4.07 -11.58
C LEU A 307 -1.18 -3.44 -10.25
N SER A 308 0.12 -3.38 -9.99
CA SER A 308 0.73 -2.94 -8.71
C SER A 308 0.78 -1.41 -8.47
N LYS A 309 -0.02 -0.60 -9.19
CA LYS A 309 0.05 0.87 -9.14
C LYS A 309 -1.28 1.61 -8.92
N LEU A 310 -2.34 0.90 -8.55
CA LEU A 310 -3.44 1.50 -7.79
C LEU A 310 -3.73 0.57 -6.60
N HIS A 311 -3.18 0.93 -5.44
CA HIS A 311 -3.76 0.61 -4.16
C HIS A 311 -4.06 1.96 -3.49
N CYS A 312 -5.16 2.01 -2.74
CA CYS A 312 -5.36 3.05 -1.73
C CYS A 312 -4.23 2.91 -0.69
N GLY A 313 -3.70 4.01 -0.16
CA GLY A 313 -2.67 3.92 0.86
C GLY A 313 -3.21 3.33 2.17
N ASP A 314 -2.41 2.49 2.81
CA ASP A 314 -2.49 2.25 4.26
C ASP A 314 -1.74 3.36 5.00
N GLN A 315 -2.42 3.97 5.97
CA GLN A 315 -2.24 5.39 6.26
C GLN A 315 -2.71 5.70 7.70
N GLN A 316 -1.82 6.24 8.55
CA GLN A 316 -2.10 6.81 9.89
C GLN A 316 -1.28 8.12 10.16
N TRP A 317 -1.90 9.32 10.12
CA TRP A 317 -1.28 10.65 9.84
C TRP A 317 -1.15 11.40 11.19
N THR A 318 0.00 11.36 11.84
CA THR A 318 0.22 12.15 13.07
C THR A 318 0.37 13.64 12.74
N GLU A 319 -0.69 14.41 12.98
CA GLU A 319 -0.69 15.87 12.82
C GLU A 319 0.11 16.55 13.95
N THR A 320 0.84 17.63 13.64
CA THR A 320 1.59 18.43 14.63
C THR A 320 1.23 19.90 14.53
N GLN A 321 0.46 20.38 15.51
CA GLN A 321 -0.01 21.76 15.58
C GLN A 321 1.11 22.71 16.05
N THR A 322 1.70 23.48 15.13
CA THR A 322 2.69 24.51 15.47
C THR A 322 2.03 25.81 15.94
N ARG A 323 2.59 26.39 17.01
CA ARG A 323 2.09 27.61 17.65
C ARG A 323 3.19 28.65 17.67
N GLU A 324 2.99 29.78 17.00
CA GLU A 324 4.03 30.81 16.89
C GLU A 324 4.30 31.53 18.23
N THR A 325 5.57 31.61 18.60
CA THR A 325 6.14 32.66 19.46
C THR A 325 7.51 33.04 18.89
N GLY A 326 7.63 34.20 18.24
CA GLY A 326 8.86 34.62 17.56
C GLY A 326 9.85 35.37 18.46
N LEU A 327 11.01 35.71 17.86
CA LEU A 327 11.94 36.77 18.28
C LEU A 327 12.77 37.23 17.05
N GLU A 328 13.48 38.34 17.17
CA GLU A 328 13.86 39.22 16.03
C GLU A 328 15.31 39.05 15.50
N GLU A 329 15.65 39.90 14.51
CA GLU A 329 16.97 40.15 13.87
C GLU A 329 17.48 39.08 12.85
N GLY A 330 17.99 39.43 11.66
CA GLY A 330 18.04 40.74 10.96
C GLY A 330 18.84 40.73 9.64
N MET A 331 18.62 41.76 8.79
CA MET A 331 19.40 42.17 7.59
C MET A 331 19.39 41.35 6.27
N GLU A 332 18.57 41.84 5.33
CA GLU A 332 18.83 42.17 3.91
C GLU A 332 19.52 41.22 2.88
N LEU A 333 18.70 40.88 1.86
CA LEU A 333 18.93 41.08 0.41
C LEU A 333 20.21 40.58 -0.30
N ALA A 334 20.02 39.56 -1.14
CA ALA A 334 20.41 39.66 -2.56
C ALA A 334 19.52 38.76 -3.45
N SER A 335 19.05 39.30 -4.58
CA SER A 335 18.34 38.53 -5.61
C SER A 335 19.31 38.02 -6.68
N VAL A 336 19.06 36.86 -7.29
CA VAL A 336 19.27 36.60 -8.73
C VAL A 336 18.66 35.25 -9.11
N SER A 337 17.96 35.21 -10.24
CA SER A 337 17.42 33.99 -10.87
C SER A 337 18.44 33.39 -11.83
N TYR A 338 18.53 32.06 -11.96
CA TYR A 338 19.15 31.46 -13.14
C TYR A 338 18.44 30.20 -13.65
N LEU A 339 18.20 30.19 -14.96
CA LEU A 339 17.79 29.03 -15.74
C LEU A 339 19.05 28.25 -16.17
N ALA A 340 19.01 26.92 -16.11
CA ALA A 340 19.98 26.08 -16.80
C ALA A 340 19.30 24.79 -17.29
N SER A 341 19.20 24.63 -18.61
CA SER A 341 18.58 23.48 -19.26
C SER A 341 19.63 22.54 -19.86
N SER A 342 19.35 21.24 -19.82
CA SER A 342 19.78 20.21 -20.78
C SER A 342 21.28 20.01 -21.08
N SER A 343 21.73 18.76 -20.92
CA SER A 343 22.50 18.09 -21.98
C SER A 343 22.24 16.58 -21.96
N SER A 344 21.83 16.04 -23.10
CA SER A 344 21.69 14.60 -23.32
C SER A 344 22.79 14.11 -24.26
N SER A 345 23.22 12.86 -24.10
CA SER A 345 24.17 12.21 -25.01
C SER A 345 23.65 10.82 -25.40
N SER A 346 23.33 10.65 -26.68
CA SER A 346 22.78 9.42 -27.24
C SER A 346 23.88 8.51 -27.78
N PHE A 347 23.67 7.19 -27.72
CA PHE A 347 24.25 6.25 -28.70
C PHE A 347 23.26 5.14 -29.07
N SER A 348 23.46 4.51 -30.23
CA SER A 348 22.34 3.98 -31.02
C SER A 348 22.59 2.61 -31.68
N SER A 349 21.56 1.76 -31.68
CA SER A 349 21.36 0.62 -32.60
C SER A 349 19.87 0.24 -32.57
N GLY A 350 19.21 -0.24 -33.62
CA GLY A 350 19.65 -0.47 -35.00
C GLY A 350 18.76 -1.52 -35.69
N TYR A 351 18.40 -1.30 -36.96
CA TYR A 351 17.42 -2.08 -37.76
C TYR A 351 15.93 -1.97 -37.30
N SER A 352 14.92 -2.09 -38.17
CA SER A 352 14.94 -2.32 -39.64
C SER A 352 13.96 -1.39 -40.37
N ARG A 353 14.01 -1.37 -41.72
CA ARG A 353 13.27 -0.43 -42.58
C ARG A 353 12.04 -1.09 -43.21
N PHE A 354 10.94 -0.34 -43.31
CA PHE A 354 10.05 -0.39 -44.47
C PHE A 354 9.87 1.02 -45.03
N ALA A 355 9.56 1.15 -46.31
CA ALA A 355 9.70 2.40 -47.06
C ALA A 355 8.49 2.69 -47.98
N CYS A 356 8.51 3.88 -48.58
CA CYS A 356 7.46 4.53 -49.37
C CYS A 356 6.29 5.09 -48.52
N ARG A 357 5.63 6.19 -48.93
CA ARG A 357 5.62 6.81 -50.27
C ARG A 357 5.58 8.34 -50.20
N CYS A 358 6.45 9.02 -50.94
CA CYS A 358 6.45 10.49 -51.02
C CYS A 358 5.32 11.04 -51.90
N ARG A 359 4.80 12.23 -51.56
CA ARG A 359 4.37 13.24 -52.55
C ARG A 359 4.86 14.63 -52.14
N ARG A 360 5.26 15.43 -53.13
CA ARG A 360 5.68 16.83 -52.96
C ARG A 360 4.46 17.76 -52.96
N ALA A 361 4.58 18.87 -52.23
CA ALA A 361 4.12 20.18 -52.70
C ALA A 361 5.15 21.23 -52.22
N SER A 362 5.63 22.08 -53.13
CA SER A 362 6.62 23.11 -52.83
C SER A 362 5.95 24.48 -52.74
N LYS A 363 6.48 25.39 -51.91
CA LYS A 363 6.53 26.83 -52.25
C LYS A 363 7.63 27.56 -51.48
N THR A 364 8.29 28.47 -52.17
CA THR A 364 9.44 29.26 -51.70
C THR A 364 9.02 30.71 -51.48
N VAL A 365 9.56 31.37 -50.46
CA VAL A 365 9.73 32.84 -50.40
C VAL A 365 11.15 33.13 -49.88
N VAL A 366 11.72 34.28 -50.24
CA VAL A 366 13.15 34.62 -50.07
C VAL A 366 13.32 35.98 -49.40
N ALA A 367 14.20 36.05 -48.38
CA ALA A 367 15.07 37.19 -48.04
C ALA A 367 16.13 36.69 -47.01
N THR A 368 17.46 36.82 -47.07
CA THR A 368 18.46 37.71 -47.73
C THR A 368 18.83 39.03 -47.04
N SER A 369 19.70 38.92 -46.02
CA SER A 369 20.87 39.81 -45.76
C SER A 369 21.75 39.11 -44.70
N ALA A 370 23.09 38.97 -44.80
CA ALA A 370 24.17 39.95 -45.01
C ALA A 370 24.28 40.94 -43.83
N THR A 371 25.44 41.24 -43.20
CA THR A 371 26.88 40.87 -43.32
C THR A 371 27.58 41.34 -42.01
N GLY A 372 28.81 40.99 -41.60
CA GLY A 372 29.90 40.16 -42.14
C GLY A 372 31.29 40.73 -41.74
N ARG A 373 32.38 39.92 -41.79
CA ARG A 373 33.82 40.27 -41.49
C ARG A 373 34.13 40.61 -40.01
N SER A 374 35.35 40.53 -39.48
CA SER A 374 36.69 39.99 -39.89
C SER A 374 37.44 39.59 -38.57
N GLY A 375 38.40 38.66 -38.48
CA GLY A 375 39.68 38.52 -39.21
C GLY A 375 40.78 39.42 -38.59
N ALA A 376 42.05 39.03 -38.38
CA ALA A 376 42.78 37.75 -38.52
C ALA A 376 44.20 37.89 -37.89
N THR A 377 44.98 36.79 -37.73
CA THR A 377 46.48 36.73 -37.50
C THR A 377 47.04 37.40 -36.21
N ASP A 378 48.28 37.25 -35.69
CA ASP A 378 49.43 36.28 -35.70
C ASP A 378 50.44 36.72 -34.57
N SER A 379 51.54 36.07 -34.13
CA SER A 379 52.02 34.66 -34.07
C SER A 379 53.43 34.60 -33.39
N ALA A 380 54.03 33.41 -33.28
CA ALA A 380 55.46 33.07 -33.02
C ALA A 380 56.19 33.33 -31.66
N CYS A 381 56.57 32.21 -31.01
CA CYS A 381 57.92 31.81 -30.49
C CYS A 381 58.78 32.60 -29.47
N SER A 382 59.34 31.83 -28.49
CA SER A 382 60.65 31.98 -27.79
C SER A 382 60.89 33.19 -26.83
N GLU A 383 61.79 33.18 -25.81
CA GLU A 383 62.74 32.18 -25.28
C GLU A 383 63.16 32.40 -23.78
N THR A 384 63.37 31.29 -23.03
CA THR A 384 64.40 30.92 -21.99
C THR A 384 64.89 31.80 -20.77
N PHE A 385 65.37 31.04 -19.75
CA PHE A 385 66.29 31.35 -18.61
C PHE A 385 65.80 32.27 -17.44
N GLU A 386 66.32 32.20 -16.20
CA GLU A 386 67.52 31.51 -15.62
C GLU A 386 67.19 30.63 -14.36
N GLN A 387 68.18 30.15 -13.56
CA GLN A 387 68.03 29.00 -12.63
C GLN A 387 68.81 29.07 -11.28
N GLN A 388 68.36 28.28 -10.29
CA GLN A 388 69.15 27.70 -9.17
C GLN A 388 68.24 26.71 -8.38
N ASN A 389 68.55 25.44 -8.10
CA ASN A 389 69.72 24.72 -7.51
C ASN A 389 69.61 24.56 -5.98
N LEU A 390 69.74 23.37 -5.36
CA LEU A 390 69.81 21.96 -5.84
C LEU A 390 68.73 21.13 -5.07
N ASP A 391 68.70 19.81 -4.84
CA ASP A 391 69.55 18.61 -5.06
C ASP A 391 68.64 17.33 -4.88
N VAL A 392 68.99 16.04 -4.95
CA VAL A 392 70.26 15.30 -5.16
C VAL A 392 70.03 13.99 -5.97
N HIS A 393 70.16 12.80 -5.36
CA HIS A 393 70.31 11.46 -5.97
C HIS A 393 69.64 10.37 -5.10
N SER A 394 69.33 9.13 -5.52
CA SER A 394 69.40 8.34 -6.79
C SER A 394 68.47 7.10 -6.65
N GLY A 395 67.99 6.33 -7.65
CA GLY A 395 68.46 6.01 -9.02
C GLY A 395 69.28 4.70 -9.03
N PRO A 396 69.29 3.82 -10.08
CA PRO A 396 68.60 3.79 -11.40
C PRO A 396 67.58 2.60 -11.51
N LYS A 397 66.63 2.46 -12.46
CA LYS A 397 66.58 2.52 -13.95
C LYS A 397 67.39 1.45 -14.72
N SER A 398 66.70 0.60 -15.50
CA SER A 398 66.91 0.48 -16.97
C SER A 398 65.82 -0.36 -17.64
N SER A 399 65.69 -0.26 -18.96
CA SER A 399 64.64 -0.90 -19.78
C SER A 399 65.17 -1.19 -21.19
N TRP A 400 64.96 -2.40 -21.73
CA TRP A 400 65.39 -2.76 -23.08
C TRP A 400 64.31 -3.54 -23.85
N CYS A 401 64.13 -3.20 -25.12
CA CYS A 401 63.26 -3.89 -26.07
C CYS A 401 64.12 -4.59 -27.15
N PHE A 402 63.68 -5.73 -27.71
CA PHE A 402 63.36 -5.87 -29.14
C PHE A 402 63.08 -7.33 -29.62
N ARG A 403 62.19 -7.43 -30.62
CA ARG A 403 62.09 -8.43 -31.72
C ARG A 403 62.22 -9.94 -31.44
N ARG A 404 61.06 -10.61 -31.53
CA ARG A 404 60.66 -11.67 -32.50
C ARG A 404 61.73 -12.51 -33.24
N ARG A 405 61.28 -13.74 -33.57
CA ARG A 405 61.74 -14.75 -34.57
C ARG A 405 62.58 -15.89 -33.98
N ASP A 406 62.43 -17.16 -34.36
CA ASP A 406 61.37 -17.87 -35.14
C ASP A 406 61.53 -19.41 -34.94
N LEU A 407 60.51 -20.20 -35.35
CA LEU A 407 60.55 -21.62 -35.79
C LEU A 407 60.72 -22.82 -34.79
N ALA A 408 59.77 -23.75 -34.93
CA ALA A 408 59.87 -25.24 -34.98
C ALA A 408 60.49 -26.07 -33.83
N SER A 409 60.16 -27.37 -33.59
CA SER A 409 58.95 -28.23 -33.74
C SER A 409 59.38 -29.71 -33.69
N ALA A 410 59.23 -30.40 -32.54
CA ALA A 410 59.18 -31.87 -32.38
C ALA A 410 58.65 -32.17 -30.95
N ILE A 411 57.69 -33.06 -30.66
CA ILE A 411 57.54 -34.51 -31.00
C ILE A 411 58.65 -35.31 -30.29
N LEU A 412 58.42 -36.17 -29.27
CA LEU A 412 57.20 -36.78 -28.67
C LEU A 412 57.52 -37.25 -27.23
N LEU A 413 56.50 -37.48 -26.37
CA LEU A 413 56.37 -38.55 -25.33
C LEU A 413 55.02 -38.36 -24.56
N PRO A 414 54.49 -39.35 -23.80
CA PRO A 414 53.03 -39.52 -23.62
C PRO A 414 52.44 -39.15 -22.25
N PHE A 415 51.10 -39.24 -22.20
CA PHE A 415 50.22 -39.16 -21.02
C PHE A 415 50.75 -39.83 -19.73
N VAL A 416 51.04 -39.02 -18.70
CA VAL A 416 50.45 -39.19 -17.35
C VAL A 416 50.25 -37.81 -16.71
N LEU A 417 49.03 -37.28 -16.80
CA LEU A 417 48.49 -36.31 -15.85
C LEU A 417 47.02 -36.67 -15.60
N PRO A 418 46.51 -36.58 -14.35
CA PRO A 418 45.07 -36.61 -14.15
C PRO A 418 44.42 -35.39 -14.84
N PRO A 419 43.11 -35.43 -15.14
CA PRO A 419 42.43 -34.22 -15.55
C PRO A 419 42.58 -33.18 -14.44
N ILE A 420 43.29 -32.09 -14.74
CA ILE A 420 43.13 -30.86 -13.99
C ILE A 420 41.68 -30.44 -14.24
N ASN A 421 40.81 -30.73 -13.27
CA ASN A 421 39.58 -29.99 -13.14
C ASN A 421 40.01 -28.53 -13.01
N ILE A 422 39.88 -27.78 -14.11
CA ILE A 422 39.80 -26.33 -14.03
C ILE A 422 38.53 -26.11 -13.22
N SER A 423 38.69 -25.88 -11.92
CA SER A 423 37.63 -25.40 -11.06
C SER A 423 37.08 -24.17 -11.75
N ARG A 424 35.87 -24.30 -12.30
CA ARG A 424 35.16 -23.19 -12.92
C ARG A 424 35.09 -22.12 -11.84
N ALA A 425 35.86 -21.04 -12.01
CA ALA A 425 35.87 -19.94 -11.08
C ALA A 425 34.42 -19.56 -10.81
N ALA A 426 34.02 -19.52 -9.54
CA ALA A 426 32.64 -19.27 -9.20
C ALA A 426 32.24 -17.91 -9.82
N GLU A 427 31.23 -17.93 -10.69
CA GLU A 427 30.64 -16.70 -11.22
C GLU A 427 30.32 -15.82 -10.00
N PRO A 428 30.81 -14.57 -9.92
CA PRO A 428 30.65 -13.77 -8.71
C PRO A 428 29.16 -13.56 -8.45
N TYR A 429 28.69 -13.98 -7.28
CA TYR A 429 27.30 -13.85 -6.86
C TYR A 429 26.87 -12.38 -6.95
N ASP A 430 26.06 -12.05 -7.95
CA ASP A 430 25.50 -10.71 -8.08
C ASP A 430 24.37 -10.54 -7.06
N GLY A 431 24.65 -9.77 -6.02
CA GLY A 431 23.67 -9.43 -4.99
C GLY A 431 22.51 -8.60 -5.53
N LEU A 432 22.73 -7.84 -6.60
CA LEU A 432 21.70 -6.99 -7.20
C LEU A 432 20.55 -7.83 -7.79
N ILE A 433 20.81 -9.07 -8.23
CA ILE A 433 19.78 -10.03 -8.64
C ILE A 433 18.90 -10.40 -7.44
N ILE A 434 19.50 -10.64 -6.26
CA ILE A 434 18.77 -10.98 -5.04
C ILE A 434 17.95 -9.78 -4.56
N GLN A 435 18.56 -8.60 -4.50
CA GLN A 435 17.91 -7.37 -4.07
C GLN A 435 16.72 -7.01 -4.97
N ASN A 436 16.91 -7.00 -6.30
CA ASN A 436 15.83 -6.71 -7.25
C ASN A 436 14.73 -7.78 -7.23
N GLY A 437 15.11 -9.06 -7.12
CA GLY A 437 14.17 -10.17 -7.00
C GLY A 437 13.30 -10.07 -5.73
N VAL A 438 13.90 -9.71 -4.59
CA VAL A 438 13.16 -9.46 -3.34
C VAL A 438 12.28 -8.22 -3.45
N ARG A 439 12.81 -7.09 -3.95
CA ARG A 439 12.08 -5.81 -4.13
C ARG A 439 10.82 -5.94 -4.99
N LYS A 440 10.76 -6.94 -5.88
CA LYS A 440 9.57 -7.26 -6.68
C LYS A 440 8.37 -7.75 -5.85
N PHE A 441 8.63 -8.44 -4.74
CA PHE A 441 7.61 -9.08 -3.89
C PHE A 441 7.45 -8.43 -2.51
N LEU A 442 8.49 -7.78 -2.01
CA LEU A 442 8.53 -7.14 -0.70
C LEU A 442 7.84 -5.77 -0.71
N THR A 443 6.87 -5.59 0.18
CA THR A 443 6.17 -4.31 0.39
C THR A 443 6.34 -3.86 1.84
N LYS A 444 6.24 -2.55 2.13
CA LYS A 444 6.43 -2.00 3.49
C LYS A 444 5.65 -2.76 4.58
N GLY A 445 4.35 -2.97 4.40
CA GLY A 445 3.51 -3.75 5.35
C GLY A 445 3.90 -5.23 5.54
N LYS A 446 4.85 -5.75 4.76
CA LYS A 446 5.42 -7.12 4.89
C LYS A 446 6.87 -7.11 5.38
N ALA A 447 7.50 -5.92 5.49
CA ALA A 447 8.89 -5.75 5.91
C ALA A 447 9.15 -6.32 7.31
N ALA A 448 8.34 -5.96 8.30
CA ALA A 448 8.47 -6.46 9.68
C ALA A 448 8.38 -8.00 9.76
N GLY A 449 7.50 -8.62 8.97
CA GLY A 449 7.39 -10.09 8.90
C GLY A 449 8.60 -10.78 8.26
N VAL A 450 9.34 -10.09 7.39
CA VAL A 450 10.59 -10.57 6.79
C VAL A 450 11.79 -10.28 7.70
N LEU A 451 11.85 -9.11 8.35
CA LEU A 451 12.87 -8.79 9.34
C LEU A 451 12.82 -9.75 10.53
N ARG A 452 11.62 -10.08 11.03
CA ARG A 452 11.45 -11.14 12.05
C ARG A 452 11.90 -12.51 11.54
N LEU A 453 11.67 -12.86 10.28
CA LEU A 453 12.16 -14.13 9.71
C LEU A 453 13.69 -14.25 9.80
N VAL A 454 14.42 -13.14 9.59
CA VAL A 454 15.89 -13.10 9.77
C VAL A 454 16.31 -13.38 11.20
N PHE A 455 15.65 -12.77 12.19
CA PHE A 455 15.94 -13.04 13.60
C PHE A 455 15.60 -14.48 14.00
N HIS A 456 14.55 -15.09 13.46
CA HIS A 456 14.17 -16.46 13.78
C HIS A 456 15.11 -17.52 13.17
N ASP A 457 15.69 -17.27 11.99
CA ASP A 457 16.73 -18.14 11.41
C ASP A 457 18.09 -17.93 12.11
N ALA A 458 18.58 -16.68 12.19
CA ALA A 458 19.87 -16.38 12.80
C ALA A 458 19.91 -16.58 14.33
N GLY A 459 18.78 -16.39 15.00
CA GLY A 459 18.65 -16.43 16.46
C GLY A 459 18.81 -17.83 17.04
N THR A 460 18.84 -18.90 16.25
CA THR A 460 19.11 -20.26 16.73
C THR A 460 20.58 -20.45 17.17
N PHE A 461 21.50 -19.55 16.84
CA PHE A 461 22.94 -19.70 17.15
C PHE A 461 23.23 -19.79 18.67
N ASP A 462 24.22 -20.61 19.03
CA ASP A 462 24.85 -20.65 20.35
C ASP A 462 26.38 -20.82 20.21
N ILE A 463 27.17 -20.01 20.92
CA ILE A 463 28.65 -20.00 20.82
C ILE A 463 29.32 -21.20 21.50
N GLY A 464 28.63 -21.85 22.44
CA GLY A 464 29.14 -22.97 23.23
C GLY A 464 29.10 -24.29 22.47
N ASP A 465 28.00 -24.57 21.79
CA ASP A 465 27.84 -25.78 20.95
C ASP A 465 28.07 -25.54 19.45
N LYS A 466 28.06 -24.28 18.99
CA LYS A 466 28.27 -23.85 17.60
C LYS A 466 27.24 -24.37 16.59
N SER A 467 26.04 -24.70 17.05
CA SER A 467 24.87 -25.01 16.20
C SER A 467 23.91 -23.83 16.12
N GLY A 468 23.07 -23.81 15.08
CA GLY A 468 22.21 -22.68 14.74
C GLY A 468 22.91 -21.56 13.97
N GLY A 469 22.17 -20.50 13.66
CA GLY A 469 22.64 -19.30 12.95
C GLY A 469 22.06 -19.16 11.55
N MET A 470 22.45 -18.10 10.84
CA MET A 470 21.89 -17.76 9.53
C MET A 470 22.30 -18.80 8.48
N ASN A 471 21.44 -19.80 8.30
CA ASN A 471 21.70 -21.03 7.55
C ASN A 471 20.45 -21.55 6.80
N GLY A 472 19.31 -20.85 6.87
CA GLY A 472 18.09 -21.22 6.15
C GLY A 472 17.31 -22.39 6.76
N SER A 473 17.68 -22.91 7.94
CA SER A 473 16.99 -24.01 8.64
C SER A 473 15.52 -23.71 8.88
N ILE A 474 15.13 -22.44 9.00
CA ILE A 474 13.77 -21.97 9.31
C ILE A 474 12.70 -22.57 8.37
N ILE A 475 13.06 -22.92 7.13
CA ILE A 475 12.15 -23.57 6.17
C ILE A 475 11.71 -24.98 6.60
N TYR A 476 12.51 -25.65 7.44
CA TYR A 476 12.22 -26.97 8.00
C TYR A 476 11.50 -26.92 9.36
N GLU A 477 11.41 -25.73 9.98
CA GLU A 477 10.89 -25.56 11.34
C GLU A 477 9.87 -24.42 11.52
N VAL A 478 9.37 -23.84 10.42
CA VAL A 478 8.30 -22.82 10.40
C VAL A 478 7.02 -23.23 11.16
N ASN A 479 6.81 -24.53 11.38
CA ASN A 479 5.66 -25.08 12.10
C ASN A 479 5.85 -25.17 13.63
N ARG A 480 7.01 -24.76 14.17
CA ARG A 480 7.23 -24.69 15.62
C ARG A 480 6.46 -23.50 16.25
N PRO A 481 6.03 -23.58 17.51
CA PRO A 481 5.30 -22.50 18.19
C PRO A 481 6.01 -21.15 18.13
N GLU A 482 7.32 -21.12 18.37
CA GLU A 482 8.16 -19.91 18.30
C GLU A 482 8.11 -19.23 16.91
N ASN A 483 7.91 -20.01 15.84
CA ASN A 483 7.93 -19.54 14.46
C ASN A 483 6.53 -19.20 13.91
N ALA A 484 5.51 -19.15 14.78
CA ALA A 484 4.13 -18.82 14.42
C ALA A 484 4.03 -17.50 13.63
N GLY A 485 3.21 -17.49 12.57
CA GLY A 485 3.02 -16.37 11.64
C GLY A 485 4.01 -16.29 10.47
N LEU A 486 5.24 -16.80 10.61
CA LEU A 486 6.31 -16.66 9.58
C LEU A 486 6.03 -17.41 8.26
N ASN A 487 5.03 -18.29 8.25
CA ASN A 487 4.45 -18.91 7.06
C ASN A 487 4.07 -17.91 5.95
N ARG A 488 3.62 -16.68 6.28
CA ARG A 488 3.33 -15.64 5.28
C ARG A 488 4.64 -15.17 4.61
N SER A 489 5.70 -14.93 5.39
CA SER A 489 7.02 -14.46 4.94
C SER A 489 7.77 -15.49 4.09
N ILE A 490 7.81 -16.76 4.51
CA ILE A 490 8.50 -17.82 3.75
C ILE A 490 7.82 -18.07 2.40
N LYS A 491 6.48 -17.99 2.32
CA LYS A 491 5.75 -18.08 1.03
C LYS A 491 6.02 -16.91 0.10
N LEU A 492 6.31 -15.71 0.64
CA LEU A 492 6.71 -14.55 -0.16
C LEU A 492 8.13 -14.75 -0.72
N LEU A 493 9.09 -15.10 0.14
CA LEU A 493 10.47 -15.33 -0.28
C LEU A 493 10.60 -16.56 -1.19
N GLY A 494 9.74 -17.57 -1.06
CA GLY A 494 9.68 -18.71 -1.99
C GLY A 494 9.41 -18.28 -3.44
N LYS A 495 8.45 -17.36 -3.65
CA LYS A 495 8.17 -16.79 -4.99
C LYS A 495 9.36 -15.97 -5.52
N ALA A 496 9.98 -15.17 -4.67
CA ALA A 496 11.21 -14.46 -5.03
C ALA A 496 12.34 -15.44 -5.39
N LYS A 497 12.46 -16.55 -4.66
CA LYS A 497 13.47 -17.59 -4.89
C LYS A 497 13.27 -18.31 -6.21
N GLU A 498 12.03 -18.64 -6.58
CA GLU A 498 11.71 -19.27 -7.88
C GLU A 498 12.16 -18.40 -9.06
N GLU A 499 11.97 -17.08 -8.99
CA GLU A 499 12.48 -16.16 -10.02
C GLU A 499 14.01 -16.00 -9.95
N ILE A 500 14.59 -15.79 -8.76
CA ILE A 500 16.04 -15.59 -8.59
C ILE A 500 16.82 -16.84 -9.05
N ASP A 501 16.43 -18.05 -8.60
CA ASP A 501 17.11 -19.30 -8.95
C ASP A 501 17.02 -19.66 -10.44
N SER A 502 16.11 -19.03 -11.19
CA SER A 502 16.04 -19.15 -12.66
C SER A 502 17.18 -18.42 -13.39
N VAL A 503 17.78 -17.41 -12.74
CA VAL A 503 18.91 -16.61 -13.24
C VAL A 503 20.21 -16.98 -12.53
N GLN A 504 20.19 -17.04 -11.21
CA GLN A 504 21.34 -17.30 -10.34
C GLN A 504 20.88 -18.09 -9.10
N LYS A 505 21.33 -19.35 -8.96
CA LYS A 505 20.95 -20.18 -7.80
C LYS A 505 21.57 -19.68 -6.49
N VAL A 506 20.72 -19.23 -5.57
CA VAL A 506 21.11 -18.73 -4.24
C VAL A 506 20.80 -19.74 -3.14
N SER A 507 21.36 -19.55 -1.95
CA SER A 507 20.89 -20.20 -0.73
C SER A 507 19.63 -19.52 -0.19
N TRP A 508 18.81 -20.25 0.57
CA TRP A 508 17.80 -19.64 1.44
C TRP A 508 18.45 -18.73 2.48
N ALA A 509 19.60 -19.13 3.04
CA ALA A 509 20.36 -18.32 3.98
C ALA A 509 20.76 -16.94 3.42
N ASP A 510 21.30 -16.86 2.18
CA ASP A 510 21.60 -15.57 1.54
C ASP A 510 20.33 -14.78 1.20
N LEU A 511 19.27 -15.46 0.73
CA LEU A 511 18.01 -14.81 0.39
C LEU A 511 17.33 -14.16 1.60
N ILE A 512 17.26 -14.88 2.73
CA ILE A 512 16.67 -14.38 3.99
C ILE A 512 17.51 -13.22 4.54
N ALA A 513 18.84 -13.38 4.59
CA ALA A 513 19.74 -12.34 5.06
C ALA A 513 19.65 -11.04 4.23
N VAL A 514 19.59 -11.14 2.89
CA VAL A 514 19.36 -9.97 2.02
C VAL A 514 17.95 -9.41 2.21
N ALA A 515 16.93 -10.25 2.32
CA ALA A 515 15.55 -9.78 2.37
C ALA A 515 15.22 -8.96 3.64
N GLY A 516 15.84 -9.24 4.79
CA GLY A 516 15.71 -8.38 5.96
C GLY A 516 16.46 -7.04 5.83
N ALA A 517 17.60 -7.00 5.13
CA ALA A 517 18.31 -5.76 4.82
C ALA A 517 17.48 -4.87 3.89
N GLU A 518 16.87 -5.47 2.87
CA GLU A 518 15.92 -4.79 1.98
C GLU A 518 14.64 -4.37 2.71
N ALA A 519 14.19 -5.12 3.72
CA ALA A 519 13.05 -4.73 4.56
C ALA A 519 13.33 -3.47 5.39
N VAL A 520 14.52 -3.37 5.98
CA VAL A 520 14.97 -2.19 6.75
C VAL A 520 15.09 -0.96 5.84
N ALA A 521 15.80 -1.08 4.71
CA ALA A 521 15.97 0.01 3.75
C ALA A 521 14.64 0.46 3.11
N LEU A 522 13.75 -0.47 2.76
CA LEU A 522 12.41 -0.16 2.22
C LEU A 522 11.54 0.63 3.22
N CYS A 523 11.75 0.43 4.53
CA CYS A 523 11.10 1.18 5.60
C CYS A 523 11.81 2.48 5.99
N GLY A 524 12.90 2.87 5.31
CA GLY A 524 13.63 4.12 5.57
C GLY A 524 14.77 4.02 6.58
N GLY A 525 15.11 2.80 7.01
CA GLY A 525 16.31 2.52 7.81
C GLY A 525 17.59 2.50 6.97
N PRO A 526 18.74 2.15 7.58
CA PRO A 526 20.04 2.13 6.89
C PRO A 526 20.09 1.09 5.76
N GLU A 527 20.87 1.39 4.71
CA GLU A 527 21.29 0.36 3.75
C GLU A 527 22.30 -0.60 4.42
N ILE A 528 22.07 -1.90 4.28
CA ILE A 528 22.89 -2.94 4.93
C ILE A 528 23.50 -3.88 3.88
N LEU A 529 24.82 -3.81 3.70
CA LEU A 529 25.53 -4.62 2.71
C LEU A 529 25.80 -6.03 3.24
N VAL A 530 24.93 -6.97 2.85
CA VAL A 530 25.00 -8.37 3.26
C VAL A 530 26.03 -9.14 2.43
N ARG A 531 27.07 -9.68 3.09
CA ARG A 531 28.00 -10.65 2.48
C ARG A 531 27.22 -11.88 1.99
N LEU A 532 27.53 -12.37 0.79
CA LEU A 532 26.90 -13.54 0.17
C LEU A 532 27.82 -14.78 0.16
N GLY A 533 27.25 -15.93 -0.22
CA GLY A 533 27.94 -17.22 -0.34
C GLY A 533 27.64 -18.19 0.80
N ARG A 534 26.54 -18.00 1.55
CA ARG A 534 26.14 -18.93 2.62
C ARG A 534 25.71 -20.28 2.05
N LEU A 535 25.92 -21.31 2.85
CA LEU A 535 25.41 -22.67 2.64
C LEU A 535 24.10 -22.85 3.41
N ASP A 536 23.13 -23.47 2.76
CA ASP A 536 21.89 -23.89 3.43
C ASP A 536 22.13 -25.11 4.32
N SER A 537 21.47 -25.13 5.48
CA SER A 537 21.26 -26.36 6.24
C SER A 537 20.35 -27.33 5.45
N SER A 538 20.50 -28.63 5.70
CA SER A 538 19.60 -29.68 5.20
C SER A 538 18.57 -30.15 6.22
N THR A 539 18.59 -29.59 7.43
CA THR A 539 17.70 -29.92 8.55
C THR A 539 17.31 -28.68 9.35
N ALA A 540 16.26 -28.80 10.15
CA ALA A 540 15.95 -27.84 11.22
C ALA A 540 17.11 -27.74 12.24
N ASP A 541 17.21 -26.60 12.92
CA ASP A 541 18.15 -26.34 14.01
C ASP A 541 17.59 -26.85 15.36
N PRO A 542 18.38 -26.85 16.46
CA PRO A 542 17.87 -27.22 17.78
C PRO A 542 16.79 -26.26 18.28
N ALA A 543 15.64 -26.81 18.70
CA ALA A 543 14.50 -26.06 19.24
C ALA A 543 14.82 -25.43 20.61
N GLY A 544 14.03 -24.43 21.02
CA GLY A 544 14.17 -23.79 22.34
C GLY A 544 15.41 -22.89 22.48
N LYS A 545 15.99 -22.43 21.37
CA LYS A 545 17.15 -21.52 21.36
C LYS A 545 16.80 -20.03 21.18
N LEU A 546 15.58 -19.68 20.80
CA LEU A 546 15.10 -18.31 20.73
C LEU A 546 14.66 -17.81 22.13
N PRO A 547 14.74 -16.50 22.43
CA PRO A 547 14.22 -15.94 23.68
C PRO A 547 12.68 -16.01 23.73
N GLU A 548 12.11 -16.29 24.90
CA GLU A 548 10.65 -16.27 25.12
C GLU A 548 10.14 -14.83 25.34
N GLU A 549 8.94 -14.52 24.84
CA GLU A 549 8.32 -13.18 24.91
C GLU A 549 7.98 -12.69 26.34
N THR A 550 8.27 -13.49 27.38
CA THR A 550 7.92 -13.19 28.79
C THR A 550 9.13 -13.01 29.72
N LEU A 551 10.36 -13.15 29.20
CA LEU A 551 11.60 -13.05 29.98
C LEU A 551 11.85 -11.65 30.56
N ASP A 552 12.59 -11.61 31.68
CA ASP A 552 13.17 -10.38 32.23
C ASP A 552 14.50 -10.00 31.54
N ALA A 553 15.02 -8.81 31.84
CA ALA A 553 16.26 -8.29 31.25
C ALA A 553 17.49 -9.16 31.56
N ALA A 554 17.58 -9.79 32.73
CA ALA A 554 18.72 -10.64 33.08
C ALA A 554 18.69 -11.96 32.30
N ALA A 555 17.51 -12.55 32.12
CA ALA A 555 17.30 -13.71 31.27
C ALA A 555 17.51 -13.40 29.77
N LEU A 556 17.09 -12.21 29.30
CA LEU A 556 17.37 -11.73 27.94
C LEU A 556 18.88 -11.56 27.70
N LYS A 557 19.61 -10.84 28.58
CA LYS A 557 21.08 -10.71 28.52
C LYS A 557 21.76 -12.09 28.52
N THR A 558 21.27 -13.02 29.33
CA THR A 558 21.77 -14.41 29.38
C THR A 558 21.48 -15.18 28.09
N SER A 559 20.36 -14.91 27.41
CA SER A 559 20.04 -15.50 26.10
C SER A 559 20.93 -14.94 24.99
N PHE A 560 21.05 -13.61 24.88
CA PHE A 560 21.83 -12.94 23.83
C PHE A 560 23.35 -13.14 23.97
N SER A 561 23.89 -13.18 25.19
CA SER A 561 25.31 -13.44 25.44
C SER A 561 25.74 -14.86 25.01
N LYS A 562 24.87 -15.87 25.13
CA LYS A 562 25.10 -17.21 24.55
C LYS A 562 25.21 -17.19 23.02
N LYS A 563 24.72 -16.15 22.35
CA LYS A 563 24.84 -15.97 20.88
C LYS A 563 26.00 -15.04 20.50
N GLY A 564 26.75 -14.57 21.49
CA GLY A 564 27.89 -13.67 21.32
C GLY A 564 27.55 -12.18 21.27
N PHE A 565 26.33 -11.76 21.65
CA PHE A 565 25.95 -10.35 21.72
C PHE A 565 26.11 -9.75 23.12
N SER A 566 26.49 -8.48 23.15
CA SER A 566 26.49 -7.60 24.33
C SER A 566 25.09 -7.02 24.62
N THR A 567 24.94 -6.36 25.76
CA THR A 567 23.70 -5.63 26.12
C THR A 567 23.34 -4.55 25.10
N GLN A 568 24.33 -3.80 24.61
CA GLN A 568 24.14 -2.79 23.55
C GLN A 568 23.52 -3.40 22.30
N GLU A 569 24.12 -4.50 21.83
CA GLU A 569 23.70 -5.20 20.62
C GLU A 569 22.34 -5.89 20.76
N MET A 570 22.00 -6.36 21.96
CA MET A 570 20.65 -6.83 22.28
C MET A 570 19.62 -5.69 22.19
N VAL A 571 19.88 -4.56 22.87
CA VAL A 571 18.97 -3.40 22.89
C VAL A 571 18.80 -2.81 21.49
N VAL A 572 19.86 -2.70 20.70
CA VAL A 572 19.75 -2.16 19.33
C VAL A 572 18.94 -3.09 18.41
N LEU A 573 19.13 -4.41 18.51
CA LEU A 573 18.34 -5.38 17.73
C LEU A 573 16.85 -5.35 18.10
N SER A 574 16.51 -5.14 19.38
CA SER A 574 15.12 -4.95 19.80
C SER A 574 14.47 -3.70 19.17
N GLY A 575 15.25 -2.71 18.73
CA GLY A 575 14.79 -1.60 17.90
C GLY A 575 14.10 -2.02 16.59
N ALA A 576 14.26 -3.27 16.14
CA ALA A 576 13.47 -3.82 15.04
C ALA A 576 11.95 -3.85 15.31
N HIS A 577 11.51 -3.81 16.58
CA HIS A 577 10.10 -3.72 16.97
C HIS A 577 9.48 -2.33 16.71
N THR A 578 10.25 -1.36 16.22
CA THR A 578 9.73 -0.07 15.72
C THR A 578 8.77 -0.26 14.53
N ILE A 579 8.97 -1.31 13.72
CA ILE A 579 8.06 -1.70 12.61
C ILE A 579 7.20 -2.93 12.94
N GLY A 580 6.02 -3.00 12.32
CA GLY A 580 5.04 -4.07 12.50
C GLY A 580 4.09 -3.89 13.69
N GLY A 581 3.23 -4.87 13.91
CA GLY A 581 2.14 -4.84 14.90
C GLY A 581 2.57 -5.02 16.35
N LYS A 582 3.58 -4.26 16.82
CA LYS A 582 3.91 -4.13 18.25
C LYS A 582 3.59 -2.74 18.82
N GLY A 583 3.12 -1.79 18.01
CA GLY A 583 2.54 -0.52 18.48
C GLY A 583 3.53 0.54 18.97
N PHE A 584 4.83 0.37 18.68
CA PHE A 584 5.91 1.27 19.11
C PHE A 584 6.14 2.50 18.21
N GLY A 585 5.38 2.64 17.14
CA GLY A 585 5.58 3.64 16.09
C GLY A 585 4.77 3.29 14.84
N SER A 586 5.09 3.92 13.72
CA SER A 586 4.45 3.57 12.44
C SER A 586 4.88 2.16 12.01
N PRO A 587 3.95 1.23 11.71
CA PRO A 587 4.29 -0.17 11.42
C PRO A 587 5.12 -0.37 10.14
N ILE A 588 5.40 0.72 9.41
CA ILE A 588 6.06 0.76 8.09
C ILE A 588 7.23 1.76 7.99
N ILE A 589 7.63 2.41 9.08
CA ILE A 589 8.78 3.33 9.14
C ILE A 589 9.81 2.79 10.13
N PHE A 590 11.04 2.55 9.66
CA PHE A 590 12.14 2.10 10.50
C PHE A 590 12.86 3.32 11.06
N ASP A 591 12.46 3.76 12.24
CA ASP A 591 13.02 4.93 12.95
C ASP A 591 13.24 4.62 14.46
N ASN A 592 13.71 5.60 15.23
CA ASN A 592 14.02 5.39 16.65
C ASN A 592 12.82 5.50 17.63
N THR A 593 11.57 5.53 17.14
CA THR A 593 10.37 5.75 17.99
C THR A 593 10.17 4.66 19.05
N TYR A 594 10.56 3.41 18.76
CA TYR A 594 10.68 2.33 19.75
C TYR A 594 11.37 2.75 21.05
N PHE A 595 12.52 3.43 20.96
CA PHE A 595 13.28 3.84 22.13
C PHE A 595 12.65 5.04 22.84
N LYS A 596 11.97 5.94 22.12
CA LYS A 596 11.23 7.07 22.70
C LYS A 596 10.04 6.58 23.54
N VAL A 597 9.21 5.70 22.98
CA VAL A 597 8.04 5.12 23.67
C VAL A 597 8.44 4.34 24.94
N LEU A 598 9.58 3.63 24.93
CA LEU A 598 10.10 2.97 26.14
C LEU A 598 10.51 3.92 27.28
N LEU A 599 10.77 5.20 26.98
CA LEU A 599 11.09 6.23 27.97
C LEU A 599 9.86 6.98 28.49
N GLU A 600 8.80 7.10 27.69
CA GLU A 600 7.61 7.91 27.99
C GLU A 600 6.71 7.33 29.11
N LYS A 601 6.82 6.02 29.38
CA LYS A 601 6.26 5.25 30.52
C LYS A 601 4.95 5.78 31.13
N PRO A 602 3.88 4.98 30.99
CA PRO A 602 3.50 4.19 32.17
C PRO A 602 3.41 2.69 31.90
N GLN A 603 3.79 1.87 32.88
CA GLN A 603 3.50 0.42 32.86
C GLN A 603 1.98 0.19 32.85
N PRO A 604 1.46 -0.80 32.08
CA PRO A 604 0.13 -1.35 32.34
C PRO A 604 0.14 -2.05 33.71
N SER A 605 -0.68 -1.57 34.64
CA SER A 605 -0.81 -2.18 35.96
C SER A 605 -1.46 -3.57 35.86
N SER A 606 -1.07 -4.50 36.74
CA SER A 606 -1.50 -5.91 36.72
C SER A 606 -2.95 -6.15 37.17
N SER A 607 -3.82 -5.14 37.02
CA SER A 607 -5.21 -5.13 37.48
C SER A 607 -6.13 -4.39 36.49
N GLY A 608 -6.11 -4.81 35.23
CA GLY A 608 -6.98 -4.32 34.17
C GLY A 608 -6.54 -4.85 32.81
N MET A 609 -7.48 -5.06 31.87
CA MET A 609 -7.19 -5.50 30.50
C MET A 609 -6.71 -4.32 29.62
N ALA A 610 -5.67 -3.62 30.07
CA ALA A 610 -5.04 -2.54 29.31
C ALA A 610 -4.21 -3.14 28.15
N GLY A 611 -4.30 -2.52 26.97
CA GLY A 611 -3.54 -2.95 25.80
C GLY A 611 -2.03 -2.82 26.03
N MET A 612 -1.27 -3.87 25.73
CA MET A 612 0.19 -3.81 25.72
C MET A 612 0.68 -3.41 24.33
N VAL A 613 1.10 -2.15 24.20
CA VAL A 613 2.19 -1.81 23.27
C VAL A 613 3.40 -2.65 23.67
N GLY A 614 4.07 -3.26 22.72
CA GLY A 614 5.26 -4.08 22.94
C GLY A 614 5.05 -5.43 23.62
N LEU A 615 6.14 -6.17 23.73
CA LEU A 615 6.23 -7.38 24.55
C LEU A 615 6.64 -7.06 25.98
N ARG A 616 6.37 -7.97 26.91
CA ARG A 616 6.90 -7.89 28.28
C ARG A 616 8.43 -7.77 28.30
N THR A 617 9.09 -8.43 27.36
CA THR A 617 10.55 -8.35 27.17
C THR A 617 11.03 -6.94 26.80
N ASP A 618 10.26 -6.16 26.03
CA ASP A 618 10.64 -4.79 25.65
C ASP A 618 10.61 -3.86 26.88
N TRP A 619 9.52 -3.91 27.67
CA TRP A 619 9.41 -3.13 28.90
C TRP A 619 10.45 -3.52 29.95
N ALA A 620 10.82 -4.80 30.02
CA ALA A 620 11.91 -5.25 30.89
C ALA A 620 13.26 -4.59 30.54
N LEU A 621 13.53 -4.26 29.27
CA LEU A 621 14.73 -3.48 28.89
C LEU A 621 14.69 -2.06 29.47
N ALA A 622 13.52 -1.45 29.61
CA ALA A 622 13.35 -0.15 30.24
C ALA A 622 13.37 -0.20 31.78
N GLU A 623 13.47 -1.38 32.39
CA GLU A 623 13.54 -1.60 33.85
C GLU A 623 14.96 -1.93 34.35
N ASP A 624 15.91 -2.21 33.44
CA ASP A 624 17.32 -2.49 33.75
C ASP A 624 18.20 -1.26 33.43
N ASP A 625 19.03 -0.82 34.39
CA ASP A 625 19.83 0.41 34.27
C ASP A 625 20.80 0.44 33.08
N GLU A 626 21.38 -0.72 32.72
CA GLU A 626 22.34 -0.82 31.62
C GLU A 626 21.60 -0.76 30.28
N CYS A 627 20.50 -1.49 30.15
CA CYS A 627 19.63 -1.42 28.97
C CYS A 627 19.04 -0.01 28.78
N LEU A 628 18.53 0.59 29.87
CA LEU A 628 17.99 1.95 29.89
C LEU A 628 19.02 3.02 29.50
N SER A 629 20.31 2.80 29.76
CA SER A 629 21.37 3.70 29.30
C SER A 629 21.49 3.72 27.77
N TRP A 630 21.35 2.57 27.11
CA TRP A 630 21.37 2.47 25.64
C TRP A 630 20.05 2.96 25.01
N ILE A 631 18.90 2.68 25.64
CA ILE A 631 17.59 3.19 25.17
C ILE A 631 17.60 4.72 25.08
N LYS A 632 18.15 5.42 26.08
CA LYS A 632 18.28 6.89 26.05
C LYS A 632 19.11 7.38 24.86
N ILE A 633 20.29 6.79 24.67
CA ILE A 633 21.19 7.14 23.55
C ILE A 633 20.48 6.96 22.20
N TYR A 634 19.76 5.85 22.00
CA TYR A 634 19.07 5.60 20.73
C TYR A 634 17.79 6.42 20.54
N ALA A 635 17.10 6.82 21.61
CA ALA A 635 15.95 7.73 21.54
C ALA A 635 16.35 9.16 21.16
N GLU A 636 17.52 9.60 21.64
CA GLU A 636 18.10 10.91 21.34
C GLU A 636 18.77 10.95 19.95
N ASP A 637 19.50 9.89 19.55
CA ASP A 637 20.27 9.83 18.31
C ASP A 637 19.85 8.65 17.40
N GLN A 638 19.03 8.98 16.39
CA GLN A 638 18.61 8.04 15.34
C GLN A 638 19.75 7.64 14.38
N ALA A 639 20.73 8.52 14.14
CA ALA A 639 21.85 8.18 13.27
C ALA A 639 22.73 7.11 13.93
N LYS A 640 23.02 7.27 15.23
CA LYS A 640 23.68 6.23 16.03
C LYS A 640 22.86 4.95 16.14
N PHE A 641 21.53 5.02 16.28
CA PHE A 641 20.69 3.82 16.19
C PHE A 641 20.89 3.09 14.86
N PHE A 642 20.86 3.81 13.72
CA PHE A 642 21.02 3.22 12.40
C PHE A 642 22.43 2.63 12.17
N ASP A 643 23.49 3.31 12.60
CA ASP A 643 24.86 2.80 12.51
C ASP A 643 25.04 1.52 13.34
N ASP A 644 24.68 1.55 14.63
CA ASP A 644 24.79 0.40 15.52
C ASP A 644 23.90 -0.77 15.05
N PHE A 645 22.69 -0.49 14.52
CA PHE A 645 21.77 -1.51 14.01
C PHE A 645 22.30 -2.19 12.76
N ARG A 646 22.83 -1.43 11.78
CA ARG A 646 23.45 -1.97 10.56
C ARG A 646 24.56 -2.96 10.91
N ASP A 647 25.47 -2.55 11.79
CA ASP A 647 26.66 -3.34 12.13
C ASP A 647 26.28 -4.58 12.95
N THR A 648 25.30 -4.45 13.85
CA THR A 648 24.77 -5.58 14.64
C THR A 648 23.94 -6.54 13.79
N TYR A 649 23.19 -6.05 12.80
CA TYR A 649 22.49 -6.90 11.82
C TYR A 649 23.51 -7.71 11.00
N ILE A 650 24.60 -7.08 10.53
CA ILE A 650 25.68 -7.77 9.82
C ILE A 650 26.30 -8.86 10.70
N LYS A 651 26.50 -8.61 11.99
CA LYS A 651 26.92 -9.65 12.96
C LYS A 651 25.89 -10.78 13.05
N LEU A 652 24.61 -10.47 13.21
CA LEU A 652 23.51 -11.44 13.30
C LEU A 652 23.43 -12.36 12.08
N VAL A 653 23.44 -11.82 10.86
CA VAL A 653 23.37 -12.64 9.63
C VAL A 653 24.68 -13.36 9.29
N ASN A 654 25.74 -13.19 10.09
CA ASN A 654 27.01 -13.91 9.97
C ASN A 654 27.24 -14.91 11.12
N SER A 655 26.50 -14.82 12.22
CA SER A 655 26.50 -15.80 13.32
C SER A 655 26.06 -17.18 12.84
N GLY A 656 26.86 -18.21 13.14
CA GLY A 656 26.67 -19.60 12.71
C GLY A 656 26.75 -19.88 11.20
N ALA A 657 26.80 -18.84 10.36
CA ALA A 657 26.77 -18.97 8.91
C ALA A 657 28.00 -19.73 8.38
N SER A 658 27.74 -20.84 7.67
CA SER A 658 28.75 -21.58 6.91
C SER A 658 28.84 -21.06 5.49
N TRP A 659 30.06 -20.95 4.95
CA TRP A 659 30.32 -20.28 3.68
C TRP A 659 30.89 -21.25 2.63
N ARG A 660 30.56 -21.02 1.36
CA ARG A 660 31.28 -21.61 0.23
C ARG A 660 32.74 -21.14 0.27
N THR A 661 33.68 -22.06 0.18
CA THR A 661 35.10 -21.74 -0.08
C THR A 661 35.21 -21.17 -1.49
N ALA A 662 35.97 -20.09 -1.64
CA ALA A 662 36.29 -19.45 -2.93
C ALA A 662 37.24 -20.32 -3.78
#